data_AF-A0A6N4SYZ1-F1
#
_entry.id   AF-A0A6N4SYZ1-F1
#
_cell.length_a   1.000
_cell.length_b   1.000
_cell.length_c   1.000
_cell.angle_alpha   90.00
_cell.angle_beta   90.00
_cell.angle_gamma   90.00
#
_symmetry.space_group_name_H-M   'P 1'
#
loop_
_entity.id
_entity.type
_entity.pdbx_description
1 polymer ?
#
loop_
_entity_poly.entity_id
_entity_poly.type
_entity_poly.pdbx_seq_one_letter_code
_entity_poly.pdbx_strand_id
1 'polypeptide(L)'
;MPGIRDEASGVSSLHSNTLSRLSHWKLFDNLRRSMVPLALSAFLLIAWTCFAHPWFWTAAALGFLLIPAVSAFLWNSIKKPDDVFFRQHLQSLLRASIQHVTHASLSLIFLPYEAWINLDAILRTQWRILVSHRRLLEWNPSTISNHQHKNSLWNNVRSMWIAPVFSIMVVMLLQRLNSAALLAAAPILLLWFLSPCIAYQISKAKQRRESRLSATQLEFLQTTARKTWLFFETYVGPEDNWLPPDNVQFQPVGVVAHRTSPTNIGLSLLANLAAYDFGYIPAGQLLQRTQNTYASLTRLERYQDHFYNWYDTRTLQPLQPLYISTVDSGNLAGHLLTLRPGLTELIDAPICQPRLFCGLHDTYLLLRNSVSTGIANRLAEFETNLDVLCLGVPRSLIVIYDCLNRLTHQADAYLSSVTVTGDNASHIWASALSRQIRTQLEELLYLAPWLSLPDPTRWIHAFPLLDSVPSLRELTQLGLDYVSPTEGGIPLDQAAQVENHNTELARLLVTARKRANERVLQIEQLAQQTMEFARMEYDFLYDASTHLLTIGYNVNERRRDNASYDLLASEARLATFVAIAQGKIPQESWFALGRQLTIAGGEPILLSWSGSMFEYLMPLLVMPNFQNTLLDQTYRSVVQRQIEYGQQRGVAWGISESGYNTFDAHLNYQYRAFGVPGLGFKRGLGDDLVIAPYASMMALMVAPEQACSNLEQLSALGFEGYMVISKR
;
A
#
# COMPACT_ATOMS: atom_id res chain seq x y z
N MET A 1 18.36 39.46 -17.95
CA MET A 1 18.49 38.83 -16.61
C MET A 1 19.95 38.93 -16.20
N PRO A 2 20.28 39.21 -14.93
CA PRO A 2 21.66 39.15 -14.47
C PRO A 2 22.18 37.71 -14.60
N GLY A 3 23.27 37.54 -15.33
CA GLY A 3 24.01 36.29 -15.49
C GLY A 3 25.03 36.09 -14.36
N ILE A 4 25.76 34.99 -14.44
CA ILE A 4 26.81 34.63 -13.48
C ILE A 4 27.82 35.78 -13.39
N ARG A 5 28.11 36.20 -12.16
CA ARG A 5 29.05 37.27 -11.89
C ARG A 5 30.46 36.74 -12.11
N ASP A 6 31.20 37.36 -13.02
CA ASP A 6 32.59 37.01 -13.27
C ASP A 6 33.43 37.38 -12.02
N GLU A 7 34.03 36.39 -11.38
CA GLU A 7 34.76 36.53 -10.11
C GLU A 7 36.02 37.41 -10.23
N ALA A 8 36.58 37.55 -11.43
CA ALA A 8 37.79 38.34 -11.66
C ALA A 8 37.50 39.83 -11.95
N SER A 9 36.39 40.14 -12.63
CA SER A 9 36.07 41.50 -13.08
C SER A 9 34.96 42.17 -12.25
N GLY A 10 34.19 41.41 -11.47
CA GLY A 10 33.08 41.90 -10.66
C GLY A 10 31.85 42.36 -11.47
N VAL A 11 31.92 42.31 -12.80
CA VAL A 11 30.87 42.72 -13.73
C VAL A 11 29.90 41.57 -13.96
N SER A 12 28.62 41.83 -13.75
CA SER A 12 27.54 40.89 -14.07
C SER A 12 27.18 40.96 -15.55
N SER A 13 27.31 39.87 -16.29
CA SER A 13 26.85 39.80 -17.69
C SER A 13 25.32 39.89 -17.74
N LEU A 14 24.76 40.65 -18.67
CA LEU A 14 23.31 40.70 -18.88
C LEU A 14 22.93 39.72 -19.99
N HIS A 15 22.16 38.68 -19.65
CA HIS A 15 21.62 37.74 -20.62
C HIS A 15 20.27 38.21 -21.16
N SER A 16 19.96 37.87 -22.41
CA SER A 16 18.64 38.07 -22.99
C SER A 16 17.58 37.33 -22.16
N ASN A 17 16.42 37.97 -21.98
CA ASN A 17 15.32 37.36 -21.26
C ASN A 17 14.79 36.18 -22.08
N THR A 18 14.94 34.96 -21.57
CA THR A 18 14.52 33.71 -22.24
C THR A 18 13.02 33.48 -22.21
N LEU A 19 12.25 34.36 -21.52
CA LEU A 19 10.80 34.27 -21.48
C LEU A 19 10.21 34.57 -22.87
N SER A 20 9.59 33.54 -23.45
CA SER A 20 8.81 33.67 -24.67
C SER A 20 7.66 34.68 -24.51
N ARG A 21 7.13 35.20 -25.63
CA ARG A 21 5.90 36.02 -25.62
C ARG A 21 4.72 35.29 -24.96
N LEU A 22 4.64 33.97 -25.12
CA LEU A 22 3.64 33.14 -24.45
C LEU A 22 3.83 33.15 -22.93
N SER A 23 5.07 33.07 -22.44
CA SER A 23 5.38 33.14 -21.01
C SER A 23 5.02 34.50 -20.42
N HIS A 24 5.29 35.60 -21.14
CA HIS A 24 4.85 36.95 -20.73
C HIS A 24 3.32 37.07 -20.66
N TRP A 25 2.60 36.50 -21.64
CA TRP A 25 1.14 36.47 -21.60
C TRP A 25 0.60 35.67 -20.42
N LYS A 26 1.19 34.50 -20.12
CA LYS A 26 0.83 33.69 -18.94
C LYS A 26 1.02 34.46 -17.64
N LEU A 27 2.12 35.21 -17.50
CA LEU A 27 2.37 36.06 -16.34
C LEU A 27 1.32 37.17 -16.20
N PHE A 28 1.02 37.86 -17.30
CA PHE A 28 -0.02 38.90 -17.32
C PHE A 28 -1.41 38.33 -17.00
N ASP A 29 -1.79 37.20 -17.58
CA ASP A 29 -3.08 36.56 -17.32
C ASP A 29 -3.20 36.11 -15.85
N ASN A 30 -2.13 35.62 -15.24
CA ASN A 30 -2.11 35.31 -13.81
C ASN A 30 -2.35 36.56 -12.95
N LEU A 31 -1.70 37.68 -13.28
CA LEU A 31 -1.93 38.96 -12.59
C LEU A 31 -3.38 39.43 -12.76
N ARG A 32 -3.92 39.37 -13.99
CA ARG A 32 -5.33 39.70 -14.26
C ARG A 32 -6.28 38.83 -13.44
N ARG A 33 -6.06 37.51 -13.40
CA ARG A 33 -6.90 36.55 -12.66
C ARG A 33 -6.92 36.85 -11.16
N SER A 34 -5.80 37.31 -10.58
CA SER A 34 -5.76 37.70 -9.16
C SER A 34 -6.71 38.87 -8.82
N MET A 35 -7.09 39.69 -9.80
CA MET A 35 -8.03 40.80 -9.61
C MET A 35 -9.49 40.41 -9.78
N VAL A 36 -9.79 39.23 -10.34
CA VAL A 36 -11.16 38.81 -10.63
C VAL A 36 -12.03 38.69 -9.37
N PRO A 37 -11.57 38.06 -8.26
CA PRO A 37 -12.37 37.99 -7.04
C PRO A 37 -12.72 39.37 -6.48
N LEU A 38 -11.74 40.28 -6.48
CA LEU A 38 -11.92 41.67 -6.03
C LEU A 38 -12.94 42.42 -6.90
N ALA A 39 -12.78 42.33 -8.22
CA ALA A 39 -13.68 42.99 -9.16
C ALA A 39 -15.11 42.45 -9.05
N LEU A 40 -15.28 41.13 -8.90
CA LEU A 40 -16.60 40.51 -8.78
C LEU A 40 -17.28 40.81 -7.44
N SER A 41 -16.52 40.81 -6.33
CA SER A 41 -17.03 41.27 -5.02
C SER A 41 -17.46 42.74 -5.07
N ALA A 42 -16.64 43.62 -5.65
CA ALA A 42 -16.98 45.03 -5.82
C ALA A 42 -18.19 45.24 -6.72
N PHE A 43 -18.28 44.47 -7.82
CA PHE A 43 -19.43 44.49 -8.73
C PHE A 43 -20.73 44.11 -8.01
N LEU A 44 -20.74 43.01 -7.25
CA LEU A 44 -21.91 42.58 -6.47
C LEU A 44 -22.33 43.63 -5.44
N LEU A 45 -21.36 44.22 -4.72
CA LEU A 45 -21.63 45.31 -3.78
C LEU A 45 -22.31 46.49 -4.45
N ILE A 46 -21.69 47.03 -5.53
CA ILE A 46 -22.21 48.18 -6.26
C ILE A 46 -23.58 47.86 -6.85
N ALA A 47 -23.76 46.66 -7.39
CA ALA A 47 -25.03 46.22 -7.97
C ALA A 47 -26.16 46.19 -6.93
N TRP A 48 -25.88 45.73 -5.71
CA TRP A 48 -26.90 45.66 -4.66
C TRP A 48 -27.17 47.03 -4.01
N THR A 49 -26.18 47.92 -3.94
CA THR A 49 -26.35 49.23 -3.29
C THR A 49 -26.84 50.33 -4.23
N CYS A 50 -26.35 50.36 -5.48
CA CYS A 50 -26.48 51.53 -6.36
C CYS A 50 -27.42 51.31 -7.55
N PHE A 51 -27.65 50.08 -7.99
CA PHE A 51 -28.43 49.82 -9.21
C PHE A 51 -29.87 49.39 -8.93
N ALA A 52 -30.75 49.77 -9.85
CA ALA A 52 -32.11 49.25 -9.92
C ALA A 52 -32.08 47.76 -10.35
N HIS A 53 -33.06 46.99 -9.91
CA HIS A 53 -33.22 45.55 -10.18
C HIS A 53 -32.06 44.65 -9.67
N PRO A 54 -31.89 44.49 -8.35
CA PRO A 54 -30.84 43.64 -7.74
C PRO A 54 -30.81 42.18 -8.24
N TRP A 55 -31.98 41.62 -8.57
CA TRP A 55 -32.10 40.26 -9.12
C TRP A 55 -31.40 40.11 -10.47
N PHE A 56 -31.55 41.08 -11.36
CA PHE A 56 -30.93 41.06 -12.69
C PHE A 56 -29.40 41.05 -12.58
N TRP A 57 -28.84 41.93 -11.76
CA TRP A 57 -27.39 42.03 -11.60
C TRP A 57 -26.79 40.84 -10.85
N THR A 58 -27.54 40.25 -9.91
CA THR A 58 -27.16 38.98 -9.27
C THR A 58 -27.11 37.85 -10.29
N ALA A 59 -28.11 37.75 -11.17
CA ALA A 59 -28.12 36.77 -12.25
C ALA A 59 -26.99 37.02 -13.27
N ALA A 60 -26.66 38.27 -13.56
CA ALA A 60 -25.54 38.63 -14.44
C ALA A 60 -24.19 38.19 -13.85
N ALA A 61 -23.96 38.41 -12.56
CA ALA A 61 -22.75 37.93 -11.87
C ALA A 61 -22.61 36.40 -11.92
N LEU A 62 -23.71 35.68 -11.67
CA LEU A 62 -23.75 34.22 -11.78
C LEU A 62 -23.51 33.77 -13.22
N GLY A 63 -24.08 34.48 -14.20
CA GLY A 63 -23.83 34.25 -15.62
C GLY A 63 -22.34 34.32 -15.94
N PHE A 64 -21.63 35.37 -15.49
CA PHE A 64 -20.18 35.49 -15.72
C PHE A 64 -19.37 34.32 -15.16
N LEU A 65 -19.73 33.82 -13.97
CA LEU A 65 -19.08 32.64 -13.38
C LEU A 65 -19.38 31.34 -14.14
N LEU A 66 -20.57 31.22 -14.73
CA LEU A 66 -21.02 30.02 -15.44
C LEU A 66 -20.63 30.01 -16.92
N ILE A 67 -20.22 31.13 -17.52
CA ILE A 67 -19.80 31.20 -18.94
C ILE A 67 -18.80 30.09 -19.29
N PRO A 68 -17.69 29.88 -18.55
CA PRO A 68 -16.74 28.81 -18.89
C PRO A 68 -17.39 27.42 -18.86
N ALA A 69 -18.27 27.15 -17.90
CA ALA A 69 -18.98 25.88 -17.77
C ALA A 69 -19.92 25.65 -18.97
N VAL A 70 -20.68 26.67 -19.36
CA VAL A 70 -21.60 26.61 -20.51
C VAL A 70 -20.82 26.47 -21.81
N SER A 71 -19.74 27.24 -22.00
CA SER A 71 -18.89 27.12 -23.19
C SER A 71 -18.25 25.75 -23.32
N ALA A 72 -17.73 25.19 -22.22
CA ALA A 72 -17.18 23.84 -22.21
C ALA A 72 -18.24 22.78 -22.51
N PHE A 73 -19.44 22.91 -21.93
CA PHE A 73 -20.56 22.01 -22.20
C PHE A 73 -20.98 22.04 -23.69
N LEU A 74 -21.16 23.23 -24.26
CA LEU A 74 -21.52 23.40 -25.67
C LEU A 74 -20.45 22.82 -26.60
N TRP A 75 -19.17 23.12 -26.32
CA TRP A 75 -18.06 22.60 -27.11
C TRP A 75 -17.98 21.07 -27.07
N ASN A 76 -18.09 20.49 -25.88
CA ASN A 76 -18.03 19.04 -25.69
C ASN A 76 -19.26 18.32 -26.24
N SER A 77 -20.42 18.99 -26.31
CA SER A 77 -21.63 18.44 -26.94
C SER A 77 -21.52 18.38 -28.47
N ILE A 78 -20.76 19.29 -29.08
CA ILE A 78 -20.56 19.36 -30.53
C ILE A 78 -19.42 18.43 -30.97
N LYS A 79 -18.32 18.36 -30.21
CA LYS A 79 -17.17 17.49 -30.51
C LYS A 79 -17.26 16.14 -29.79
N LYS A 80 -18.08 15.23 -30.32
CA LYS A 80 -18.01 13.81 -29.97
C LYS A 80 -16.78 13.16 -30.66
N PRO A 81 -15.86 12.51 -29.92
CA PRO A 81 -14.80 11.71 -30.53
C PRO A 81 -15.37 10.50 -31.29
N ASP A 82 -14.77 10.15 -32.43
CA ASP A 82 -15.27 9.09 -33.31
C ASP A 82 -15.30 7.71 -32.63
N ASP A 83 -14.33 7.44 -31.75
CA ASP A 83 -14.12 6.13 -31.10
C ASP A 83 -14.95 5.88 -29.83
N VAL A 84 -15.85 6.80 -29.44
CA VAL A 84 -16.59 6.71 -28.17
C VAL A 84 -18.08 6.41 -28.38
N PHE A 85 -18.62 5.44 -27.62
CA PHE A 85 -20.06 5.13 -27.64
C PHE A 85 -20.89 6.30 -27.09
N PHE A 86 -22.08 6.55 -27.67
CA PHE A 86 -22.94 7.70 -27.30
C PHE A 86 -23.28 7.76 -25.80
N ARG A 87 -23.58 6.61 -25.17
CA ARG A 87 -23.87 6.54 -23.72
C ARG A 87 -22.66 6.96 -22.87
N GLN A 88 -21.45 6.60 -23.28
CA GLN A 88 -20.21 6.94 -22.58
C GLN A 88 -19.88 8.42 -22.75
N HIS A 89 -20.12 8.99 -23.94
CA HIS A 89 -19.98 10.41 -24.19
C HIS A 89 -20.92 11.24 -23.30
N LEU A 90 -22.19 10.81 -23.15
CA LEU A 90 -23.16 11.48 -22.29
C LEU A 90 -22.76 11.46 -20.80
N GLN A 91 -22.26 10.33 -20.29
CA GLN A 91 -21.77 10.22 -18.92
C GLN A 91 -20.54 11.11 -18.67
N SER A 92 -19.61 11.15 -19.63
CA SER A 92 -18.43 12.03 -19.57
C SER A 92 -18.83 13.50 -19.57
N LEU A 93 -19.77 13.89 -20.45
CA LEU A 93 -20.36 15.23 -20.48
C LEU A 93 -21.01 15.61 -19.15
N LEU A 94 -21.78 14.70 -18.55
CA LEU A 94 -22.42 14.93 -17.27
C LEU A 94 -21.38 15.16 -16.17
N ARG A 95 -20.35 14.31 -16.07
CA ARG A 95 -19.28 14.47 -15.07
C ARG A 95 -18.49 15.75 -15.26
N ALA A 96 -18.08 16.08 -16.49
CA ALA A 96 -17.37 17.32 -16.79
C ALA A 96 -18.23 18.55 -16.43
N SER A 97 -19.52 18.51 -16.73
CA SER A 97 -20.47 19.58 -16.38
C SER A 97 -20.60 19.75 -14.87
N ILE A 98 -20.75 18.64 -14.14
CA ILE A 98 -20.79 18.65 -12.68
C ILE A 98 -19.51 19.26 -12.11
N GLN A 99 -18.34 18.89 -12.62
CA GLN A 99 -17.06 19.46 -12.17
C GLN A 99 -16.99 20.97 -12.42
N HIS A 100 -17.34 21.44 -13.62
CA HIS A 100 -17.34 22.87 -13.94
C HIS A 100 -18.31 23.68 -13.06
N VAL A 101 -19.53 23.16 -12.85
CA VAL A 101 -20.52 23.79 -11.96
C VAL A 101 -20.04 23.78 -10.50
N THR A 102 -19.39 22.70 -10.06
CA THR A 102 -18.80 22.61 -8.71
C THR A 102 -17.71 23.67 -8.52
N HIS A 103 -16.81 23.84 -9.49
CA HIS A 103 -15.78 24.87 -9.46
C HIS A 103 -16.37 26.29 -9.42
N ALA A 104 -17.37 26.58 -10.26
CA ALA A 104 -18.06 27.87 -10.26
C ALA A 104 -18.76 28.14 -8.91
N SER A 105 -19.41 27.13 -8.34
CA SER A 105 -20.07 27.22 -7.04
C SER A 105 -19.09 27.48 -5.91
N LEU A 106 -17.96 26.77 -5.86
CA LEU A 106 -16.92 26.99 -4.86
C LEU A 106 -16.27 28.38 -5.01
N SER A 107 -16.05 28.84 -6.24
CA SER A 107 -15.54 30.19 -6.51
C SER A 107 -16.47 31.26 -5.97
N LEU A 108 -17.80 31.07 -6.10
CA LEU A 108 -18.80 31.97 -5.54
C LEU A 108 -18.82 31.93 -4.00
N ILE A 109 -18.76 30.74 -3.41
CA ILE A 109 -18.79 30.52 -1.96
C ILE A 109 -17.57 31.17 -1.29
N PHE A 110 -16.38 31.03 -1.89
CA PHE A 110 -15.12 31.52 -1.34
C PHE A 110 -14.76 32.93 -1.80
N LEU A 111 -15.62 33.58 -2.59
CA LEU A 111 -15.32 34.86 -3.24
C LEU A 111 -14.75 35.95 -2.30
N PRO A 112 -15.33 36.23 -1.11
CA PRO A 112 -14.79 37.27 -0.23
C PRO A 112 -13.43 36.89 0.37
N TYR A 113 -13.24 35.60 0.63
CA TYR A 113 -11.98 35.08 1.16
C TYR A 113 -10.87 35.15 0.11
N GLU A 114 -11.17 34.73 -1.13
CA GLU A 114 -10.24 34.86 -2.26
C GLU A 114 -9.92 36.34 -2.55
N ALA A 115 -10.91 37.22 -2.51
CA ALA A 115 -10.70 38.66 -2.68
C ALA A 115 -9.73 39.20 -1.61
N TRP A 116 -9.92 38.83 -0.34
CA TRP A 116 -9.04 39.24 0.75
C TRP A 116 -7.61 38.73 0.59
N ILE A 117 -7.42 37.43 0.30
CA ILE A 117 -6.08 36.85 0.11
C ILE A 117 -5.36 37.51 -1.06
N ASN A 118 -6.05 37.69 -2.19
CA ASN A 118 -5.46 38.35 -3.35
C ASN A 118 -5.11 39.81 -3.03
N LEU A 119 -5.97 40.53 -2.31
CA LEU A 119 -5.68 41.91 -1.92
C LEU A 119 -4.49 42.01 -0.98
N ASP A 120 -4.43 41.19 0.08
CA ASP A 120 -3.28 41.15 0.99
C ASP A 120 -1.99 40.80 0.22
N ALA A 121 -2.04 39.79 -0.65
CA ALA A 121 -0.90 39.39 -1.46
C ALA A 121 -0.43 40.52 -2.39
N ILE A 122 -1.36 41.20 -3.08
CA ILE A 122 -1.04 42.33 -3.97
C ILE A 122 -0.41 43.46 -3.15
N LEU A 123 -1.07 43.93 -2.08
CA LEU A 123 -0.59 45.04 -1.26
C LEU A 123 0.76 44.74 -0.61
N ARG A 124 0.92 43.55 -0.04
CA ARG A 124 2.16 43.10 0.59
C ARG A 124 3.29 42.98 -0.43
N THR A 125 3.01 42.47 -1.63
CA THR A 125 4.02 42.36 -2.69
C THR A 125 4.45 43.74 -3.17
N GLN A 126 3.50 44.65 -3.43
CA GLN A 126 3.84 46.01 -3.83
C GLN A 126 4.60 46.77 -2.74
N TRP A 127 4.22 46.60 -1.46
CA TRP A 127 4.97 47.16 -0.34
C TRP A 127 6.40 46.60 -0.24
N ARG A 128 6.59 45.30 -0.49
CA ARG A 128 7.91 44.66 -0.48
C ARG A 128 8.78 45.15 -1.63
N ILE A 129 8.22 45.27 -2.83
CA ILE A 129 8.97 45.64 -4.03
C ILE A 129 9.26 47.13 -4.10
N LEU A 130 8.28 47.99 -3.77
CA LEU A 130 8.36 49.43 -4.01
C LEU A 130 8.84 50.22 -2.79
N VAL A 131 8.67 49.70 -1.57
CA VAL A 131 8.93 50.47 -0.33
C VAL A 131 9.95 49.80 0.56
N SER A 132 9.67 48.58 1.04
CA SER A 132 10.45 47.98 2.13
C SER A 132 11.70 47.23 1.67
N HIS A 133 11.73 46.71 0.43
CA HIS A 133 12.82 45.88 -0.13
C HIS A 133 13.30 44.72 0.77
N ARG A 134 12.46 44.28 1.72
CA ARG A 134 12.74 43.22 2.70
C ARG A 134 11.90 41.97 2.41
N ARG A 135 12.43 40.79 2.73
CA ARG A 135 11.75 39.49 2.57
C ARG A 135 11.23 39.23 1.14
N LEU A 136 11.98 39.67 0.13
CA LEU A 136 11.65 39.47 -1.29
C LEU A 136 11.67 37.99 -1.71
N LEU A 137 12.32 37.12 -0.94
CA LEU A 137 12.45 35.68 -1.18
C LEU A 137 11.68 34.82 -0.16
N GLU A 138 10.78 35.42 0.64
CA GLU A 138 9.97 34.65 1.58
C GLU A 138 8.94 33.82 0.80
N TRP A 139 9.30 32.56 0.57
CA TRP A 139 8.43 31.56 -0.03
C TRP A 139 7.82 30.73 1.08
N ASN A 140 6.49 30.63 1.11
CA ASN A 140 5.81 29.64 1.93
C ASN A 140 5.36 28.51 0.99
N PRO A 141 6.10 27.38 0.96
CA PRO A 141 5.67 26.21 0.21
C PRO A 141 4.30 25.74 0.71
N SER A 142 3.38 25.49 -0.20
CA SER A 142 2.05 24.96 0.12
C SER A 142 2.12 23.67 0.95
N THR A 143 3.18 22.88 0.77
CA THR A 143 3.48 21.63 1.47
C THR A 143 3.75 21.81 2.97
N ILE A 144 4.36 22.91 3.41
CA ILE A 144 4.65 23.16 4.84
C ILE A 144 3.38 23.57 5.59
N SER A 145 2.45 24.28 4.95
CA SER A 145 1.20 24.73 5.60
C SER A 145 0.23 23.59 5.92
N ASN A 146 0.24 22.52 5.11
CA ASN A 146 -0.66 21.36 5.29
C ASN A 146 -0.27 20.46 6.48
N HIS A 147 1.00 20.42 6.88
CA HIS A 147 1.46 19.58 8.00
C HIS A 147 1.28 20.25 9.37
N GLN A 148 1.21 21.58 9.44
CA GLN A 148 1.15 22.31 10.72
C GLN A 148 -0.26 22.51 11.26
N HIS A 149 -1.32 22.34 10.45
CA HIS A 149 -2.70 22.55 10.89
C HIS A 149 -3.54 21.27 10.75
N LYS A 150 -3.83 20.62 11.88
CA LYS A 150 -4.91 19.61 11.97
C LYS A 150 -6.20 20.22 11.39
N ASN A 151 -6.83 19.52 10.45
CA ASN A 151 -8.09 19.96 9.84
C ASN A 151 -9.19 20.02 10.91
N SER A 152 -9.44 21.21 11.44
CA SER A 152 -10.42 21.50 12.48
C SER A 152 -11.33 22.61 11.98
N LEU A 153 -12.62 22.55 12.34
CA LEU A 153 -13.58 23.60 12.04
C LEU A 153 -13.08 24.96 12.54
N TRP A 154 -12.52 25.01 13.75
CA TRP A 154 -12.01 26.24 14.35
C TRP A 154 -10.84 26.84 13.55
N ASN A 155 -9.94 26.01 13.03
CA ASN A 155 -8.82 26.47 12.21
C ASN A 155 -9.32 27.08 10.89
N ASN A 156 -10.34 26.48 10.26
CA ASN A 156 -10.96 27.01 9.04
C ASN A 156 -11.72 28.32 9.30
N VAL A 157 -12.44 28.44 10.43
CA VAL A 157 -13.11 29.69 10.82
C VAL A 157 -12.07 30.79 11.08
N ARG A 158 -10.97 30.47 11.76
CA ARG A 158 -9.89 31.43 12.03
C ARG A 158 -9.18 31.89 10.76
N SER A 159 -8.93 31.01 9.79
CA SER A 159 -8.29 31.39 8.53
C SER A 159 -9.22 32.21 7.64
N MET A 160 -10.51 31.85 7.58
CA MET A 160 -11.51 32.44 6.68
C MET A 160 -12.42 33.46 7.35
N TRP A 161 -12.06 34.01 8.51
CA TRP A 161 -12.90 34.90 9.33
C TRP A 161 -13.49 36.10 8.56
N ILE A 162 -12.75 36.57 7.54
CA ILE A 162 -13.13 37.74 6.74
C ILE A 162 -14.43 37.51 5.97
N ALA A 163 -14.71 36.28 5.51
CA ALA A 163 -15.90 36.02 4.70
C ALA A 163 -17.21 36.15 5.50
N PRO A 164 -17.35 35.55 6.70
CA PRO A 164 -18.49 35.80 7.58
C PRO A 164 -18.64 37.25 8.01
N VAL A 165 -17.53 37.91 8.40
CA VAL A 165 -17.57 39.33 8.83
C VAL A 165 -18.01 40.23 7.68
N PHE A 166 -17.44 40.04 6.49
CA PHE A 166 -17.82 40.79 5.31
C PHE A 166 -19.29 40.56 4.95
N SER A 167 -19.78 39.31 5.00
CA SER A 167 -21.20 39.01 4.78
C SER A 167 -22.12 39.78 5.73
N ILE A 168 -21.83 39.79 7.04
CA ILE A 168 -22.60 40.55 8.04
C ILE A 168 -22.56 42.06 7.75
N MET A 169 -21.39 42.59 7.42
CA MET A 169 -21.25 44.01 7.08
C MET A 169 -22.09 44.40 5.85
N VAL A 170 -22.14 43.53 4.83
CA VAL A 170 -22.96 43.77 3.64
C VAL A 170 -24.45 43.68 3.96
N VAL A 171 -24.88 42.75 4.81
CA VAL A 171 -26.27 42.70 5.30
C VAL A 171 -26.66 44.03 5.97
N MET A 172 -25.83 44.53 6.89
CA MET A 172 -26.08 45.81 7.57
C MET A 172 -26.12 46.99 6.59
N LEU A 173 -25.22 47.00 5.61
CA LEU A 173 -25.15 48.03 4.57
C LEU A 173 -26.42 48.02 3.68
N LEU A 174 -26.85 46.84 3.23
CA LEU A 174 -28.05 46.71 2.40
C LEU A 174 -29.32 47.02 3.18
N GLN A 175 -29.41 46.64 4.45
CA GLN A 175 -30.54 47.00 5.29
C GLN A 175 -30.72 48.53 5.40
N ARG A 176 -29.62 49.29 5.37
CA ARG A 176 -29.63 50.75 5.44
C ARG A 176 -29.85 51.43 4.09
N LEU A 177 -29.25 50.91 3.01
CA LEU A 177 -29.23 51.56 1.71
C LEU A 177 -30.31 51.05 0.75
N ASN A 178 -30.59 49.75 0.74
CA ASN A 178 -31.50 49.11 -0.20
C ASN A 178 -32.04 47.77 0.36
N SER A 179 -33.05 47.84 1.23
CA SER A 179 -33.62 46.67 1.90
C SER A 179 -34.24 45.65 0.93
N ALA A 180 -34.73 46.11 -0.23
CA ALA A 180 -35.26 45.23 -1.27
C ALA A 180 -34.18 44.35 -1.94
N ALA A 181 -32.93 44.82 -2.00
CA ALA A 181 -31.81 44.03 -2.54
C ALA A 181 -31.41 42.85 -1.65
N LEU A 182 -31.79 42.89 -0.37
CA LEU A 182 -31.44 41.85 0.60
C LEU A 182 -32.02 40.47 0.21
N LEU A 183 -33.21 40.43 -0.39
CA LEU A 183 -33.80 39.19 -0.88
C LEU A 183 -32.98 38.55 -2.02
N ALA A 184 -32.42 39.38 -2.91
CA ALA A 184 -31.58 38.90 -4.02
C ALA A 184 -30.18 38.49 -3.54
N ALA A 185 -29.63 39.21 -2.56
CA ALA A 185 -28.29 38.96 -2.03
C ALA A 185 -28.23 37.83 -0.99
N ALA A 186 -29.33 37.56 -0.26
CA ALA A 186 -29.37 36.64 0.86
C ALA A 186 -28.79 35.24 0.59
N PRO A 187 -29.08 34.57 -0.55
CA PRO A 187 -28.51 33.25 -0.83
C PRO A 187 -26.97 33.29 -0.92
N ILE A 188 -26.42 34.32 -1.56
CA ILE A 188 -24.96 34.48 -1.72
C ILE A 188 -24.32 34.87 -0.39
N LEU A 189 -24.93 35.79 0.36
CA LEU A 189 -24.45 36.21 1.68
C LEU A 189 -24.44 35.04 2.67
N LEU A 190 -25.44 34.16 2.62
CA LEU A 190 -25.46 32.93 3.42
C LEU A 190 -24.32 31.98 3.06
N LEU A 191 -24.03 31.81 1.76
CA LEU A 191 -22.89 31.02 1.31
C LEU A 191 -21.55 31.61 1.77
N TRP A 192 -21.39 32.93 1.72
CA TRP A 192 -20.20 33.63 2.24
C TRP A 192 -20.06 33.48 3.76
N PHE A 193 -21.18 33.48 4.49
CA PHE A 193 -21.17 33.26 5.93
C PHE A 193 -20.82 31.81 6.30
N LEU A 194 -21.36 30.84 5.55
CA LEU A 194 -21.11 29.40 5.77
C LEU A 194 -19.81 28.91 5.12
N SER A 195 -19.08 29.77 4.41
CA SER A 195 -17.88 29.39 3.65
C SER A 195 -16.83 28.64 4.49
N PRO A 196 -16.55 28.98 5.77
CA PRO A 196 -15.59 28.23 6.58
C PRO A 196 -16.08 26.81 6.93
N CYS A 197 -17.39 26.63 7.14
CA CYS A 197 -17.99 25.32 7.41
C CYS A 197 -17.96 24.43 6.16
N ILE A 198 -18.26 25.03 4.99
CA ILE A 198 -18.17 24.34 3.69
C ILE A 198 -16.72 23.93 3.42
N ALA A 199 -15.76 24.84 3.62
CA ALA A 199 -14.32 24.55 3.49
C ALA A 199 -13.86 23.40 4.40
N TYR A 200 -14.30 23.39 5.66
CA TYR A 200 -14.02 22.28 6.58
C TYR A 200 -14.58 20.95 6.06
N GLN A 201 -15.84 20.94 5.60
CA GLN A 201 -16.50 19.72 5.14
C GLN A 201 -15.86 19.14 3.88
N ILE A 202 -15.46 19.98 2.91
CA ILE A 202 -14.76 19.52 1.69
C ILE A 202 -13.31 19.12 1.95
N SER A 203 -12.69 19.65 3.01
CA SER A 203 -11.30 19.35 3.39
C SER A 203 -11.17 18.08 4.22
N LYS A 204 -12.27 17.46 4.66
CA LYS A 204 -12.22 16.17 5.35
C LYS A 204 -11.63 15.13 4.41
N ALA A 205 -10.58 14.44 4.88
CA ALA A 205 -10.04 13.30 4.17
C ALA A 205 -11.17 12.31 3.92
N LYS A 206 -11.41 11.95 2.65
CA LYS A 206 -12.34 10.87 2.32
C LYS A 206 -11.79 9.60 2.96
N GLN A 207 -12.47 9.08 3.99
CA GLN A 207 -12.13 7.80 4.56
C GLN A 207 -12.28 6.72 3.49
N ARG A 208 -11.33 5.78 3.45
CA ARG A 208 -11.41 4.63 2.55
C ARG A 208 -12.70 3.88 2.88
N ARG A 209 -13.52 3.61 1.87
CA ARG A 209 -14.69 2.74 2.04
C ARG A 209 -14.18 1.40 2.55
N GLU A 210 -14.67 0.97 3.72
CA GLU A 210 -14.41 -0.36 4.24
C GLU A 210 -15.04 -1.40 3.31
N SER A 211 -14.29 -2.47 3.02
CA SER A 211 -14.75 -3.60 2.21
C SER A 211 -15.90 -4.30 2.90
N ARG A 212 -16.97 -4.60 2.17
CA ARG A 212 -18.13 -5.34 2.69
C ARG A 212 -18.05 -6.81 2.26
N LEU A 213 -17.13 -7.55 2.88
CA LEU A 213 -17.03 -9.01 2.69
C LEU A 213 -17.88 -9.73 3.73
N SER A 214 -18.55 -10.82 3.34
CA SER A 214 -19.23 -11.69 4.31
C SER A 214 -18.22 -12.46 5.15
N ALA A 215 -18.66 -13.02 6.29
CA ALA A 215 -17.84 -13.90 7.10
C ALA A 215 -17.32 -15.12 6.29
N THR A 216 -18.16 -15.69 5.43
CA THR A 216 -17.79 -16.81 4.54
C THR A 216 -16.73 -16.41 3.51
N GLN A 217 -16.82 -15.20 2.97
CA GLN A 217 -15.82 -14.68 2.04
C GLN A 217 -14.48 -14.43 2.73
N LEU A 218 -14.52 -13.94 3.97
CA LEU A 218 -13.31 -13.76 4.77
C LEU A 218 -12.64 -15.12 5.06
N GLU A 219 -13.42 -16.12 5.45
CA GLU A 219 -12.96 -17.50 5.67
C GLU A 219 -12.32 -18.08 4.40
N PHE A 220 -12.96 -17.88 3.23
CA PHE A 220 -12.42 -18.30 1.94
C PHE A 220 -11.07 -17.64 1.64
N LEU A 221 -10.93 -16.33 1.86
CA LEU A 221 -9.67 -15.62 1.62
C LEU A 221 -8.57 -16.02 2.60
N GLN A 222 -8.91 -16.25 3.88
CA GLN A 222 -7.98 -16.72 4.91
C GLN A 222 -7.43 -18.11 4.58
N THR A 223 -8.32 -19.06 4.27
CA THR A 223 -7.93 -20.42 3.88
C THR A 223 -7.15 -20.44 2.57
N THR A 224 -7.49 -19.57 1.61
CA THR A 224 -6.70 -19.38 0.38
C THR A 224 -5.30 -18.85 0.69
N ALA A 225 -5.17 -17.84 1.56
CA ALA A 225 -3.87 -17.31 1.97
C ALA A 225 -3.01 -18.36 2.67
N ARG A 226 -3.60 -19.19 3.54
CA ARG A 226 -2.91 -20.31 4.21
C ARG A 226 -2.45 -21.38 3.22
N LYS A 227 -3.29 -21.74 2.23
CA LYS A 227 -2.91 -22.61 1.10
C LYS A 227 -1.75 -22.00 0.30
N THR A 228 -1.78 -20.70 0.00
CA THR A 228 -0.70 -20.02 -0.70
C THR A 228 0.60 -20.03 0.10
N TRP A 229 0.55 -19.81 1.41
CA TRP A 229 1.74 -19.88 2.26
C TRP A 229 2.41 -21.27 2.26
N LEU A 230 1.63 -22.36 2.13
CA LEU A 230 2.18 -23.71 2.05
C LEU A 230 3.23 -23.86 0.92
N PHE A 231 3.12 -23.06 -0.16
CA PHE A 231 4.17 -22.96 -1.19
C PHE A 231 5.52 -22.61 -0.58
N PHE A 232 5.57 -21.49 0.14
CA PHE A 232 6.79 -20.94 0.70
C PHE A 232 7.31 -21.80 1.86
N GLU A 233 6.41 -22.41 2.61
CA GLU A 233 6.76 -23.36 3.67
C GLU A 233 7.44 -24.62 3.11
N THR A 234 6.99 -25.09 1.94
CA THR A 234 7.48 -26.33 1.32
C THR A 234 8.73 -26.11 0.48
N TYR A 235 8.73 -25.09 -0.37
CA TYR A 235 9.74 -24.91 -1.42
C TYR A 235 10.83 -23.88 -1.08
N VAL A 236 10.66 -23.09 -0.01
CA VAL A 236 11.69 -22.15 0.48
C VAL A 236 12.29 -22.70 1.76
N GLY A 237 13.11 -23.74 1.57
CA GLY A 237 13.77 -24.49 2.64
C GLY A 237 15.27 -24.65 2.38
N PRO A 238 15.96 -25.44 3.23
CA PRO A 238 17.41 -25.62 3.14
C PRO A 238 17.88 -26.26 1.82
N GLU A 239 17.05 -27.09 1.18
CA GLU A 239 17.39 -27.74 -0.11
C GLU A 239 17.65 -26.73 -1.24
N ASP A 240 16.99 -25.58 -1.20
CA ASP A 240 17.09 -24.49 -2.18
C ASP A 240 17.77 -23.26 -1.58
N ASN A 241 18.62 -23.46 -0.57
CA ASN A 241 19.34 -22.39 0.14
C ASN A 241 18.41 -21.27 0.66
N TRP A 242 17.16 -21.59 1.00
CA TRP A 242 16.14 -20.62 1.42
C TRP A 242 15.83 -19.54 0.36
N LEU A 243 16.02 -19.89 -0.91
CA LEU A 243 15.65 -19.08 -2.07
C LEU A 243 14.40 -19.69 -2.75
N PRO A 244 13.44 -18.87 -3.21
CA PRO A 244 12.23 -19.39 -3.83
C PRO A 244 12.49 -19.86 -5.27
N PRO A 245 11.98 -21.05 -5.67
CA PRO A 245 11.99 -21.44 -7.07
C PRO A 245 11.07 -20.53 -7.89
N ASP A 246 11.38 -20.40 -9.17
CA ASP A 246 10.63 -19.58 -10.12
C ASP A 246 9.23 -20.10 -10.37
N ASN A 247 9.11 -21.42 -10.52
CA ASN A 247 7.84 -22.10 -10.66
C ASN A 247 7.93 -23.55 -10.18
N VAL A 248 6.76 -24.09 -9.82
CA VAL A 248 6.56 -25.51 -9.57
C VAL A 248 5.43 -25.98 -10.48
N GLN A 249 5.71 -27.04 -11.24
CA GLN A 249 4.76 -27.70 -12.12
C GLN A 249 4.41 -29.06 -11.51
N PHE A 250 3.13 -29.42 -11.53
CA PHE A 250 2.66 -30.72 -11.05
C PHE A 250 2.21 -31.67 -12.16
N GLN A 251 1.69 -31.11 -13.24
CA GLN A 251 1.19 -31.85 -14.40
C GLN A 251 1.83 -31.28 -15.68
N PRO A 252 2.06 -32.10 -16.72
CA PRO A 252 1.91 -33.56 -16.74
C PRO A 252 3.00 -34.28 -15.93
N VAL A 253 4.14 -33.62 -15.70
CA VAL A 253 5.27 -34.14 -14.92
C VAL A 253 5.62 -33.13 -13.83
N GLY A 254 5.89 -33.65 -12.62
CA GLY A 254 6.32 -32.87 -11.47
C GLY A 254 7.73 -32.30 -11.68
N VAL A 255 7.84 -30.97 -11.79
CA VAL A 255 9.10 -30.26 -12.01
C VAL A 255 9.18 -29.03 -11.11
N VAL A 256 10.28 -28.91 -10.37
CA VAL A 256 10.62 -27.68 -9.65
C VAL A 256 11.69 -26.95 -10.45
N ALA A 257 11.41 -25.71 -10.83
CA ALA A 257 12.40 -24.86 -11.48
C ALA A 257 13.36 -24.30 -10.43
N HIS A 258 14.49 -24.98 -10.22
CA HIS A 258 15.56 -24.60 -9.27
C HIS A 258 16.33 -23.37 -9.71
N ARG A 259 15.62 -22.30 -10.02
CA ARG A 259 16.15 -20.97 -10.34
C ARG A 259 15.34 -19.91 -9.63
N THR A 260 15.95 -18.77 -9.32
CA THR A 260 15.27 -17.64 -8.67
C THR A 260 15.67 -16.32 -9.29
N SER A 261 14.80 -15.32 -9.13
CA SER A 261 15.02 -13.94 -9.56
C SER A 261 15.01 -12.98 -8.37
N PRO A 262 15.57 -11.77 -8.50
CA PRO A 262 15.50 -10.75 -7.45
C PRO A 262 14.05 -10.41 -7.05
N THR A 263 13.11 -10.37 -8.01
CA THR A 263 11.69 -10.19 -7.71
C THR A 263 11.15 -11.32 -6.83
N ASN A 264 11.44 -12.58 -7.17
CA ASN A 264 10.97 -13.74 -6.41
C ASN A 264 11.53 -13.73 -4.98
N ILE A 265 12.82 -13.42 -4.83
CA ILE A 265 13.47 -13.26 -3.51
C ILE A 265 12.73 -12.22 -2.66
N GLY A 266 12.48 -11.03 -3.22
CA GLY A 266 11.78 -9.96 -2.50
C GLY A 266 10.35 -10.36 -2.11
N LEU A 267 9.61 -10.99 -3.02
CA LEU A 267 8.26 -11.49 -2.75
C LEU A 267 8.26 -12.58 -1.66
N SER A 268 9.20 -13.52 -1.68
CA SER A 268 9.29 -14.56 -0.66
C SER A 268 9.63 -14.00 0.73
N LEU A 269 10.45 -12.96 0.79
CA LEU A 269 10.76 -12.26 2.04
C LEU A 269 9.52 -11.56 2.62
N LEU A 270 8.74 -10.86 1.77
CA LEU A 270 7.46 -10.28 2.19
C LEU A 270 6.41 -11.33 2.49
N ALA A 271 6.42 -12.49 1.83
CA ALA A 271 5.55 -13.61 2.16
C ALA A 271 5.85 -14.15 3.58
N ASN A 272 7.12 -14.18 4.01
CA ASN A 272 7.47 -14.53 5.38
C ASN A 272 6.88 -13.51 6.38
N LEU A 273 6.97 -12.22 6.08
CA LEU A 273 6.40 -11.16 6.91
C LEU A 273 4.86 -11.28 6.97
N ALA A 274 4.21 -11.47 5.82
CA ALA A 274 2.76 -11.68 5.76
C ALA A 274 2.34 -12.93 6.55
N ALA A 275 3.11 -14.03 6.50
CA ALA A 275 2.83 -15.22 7.29
C ALA A 275 2.92 -14.99 8.80
N TYR A 276 3.85 -14.12 9.25
CA TYR A 276 3.84 -13.62 10.61
C TYR A 276 2.56 -12.82 10.88
N ASP A 277 2.22 -11.83 10.06
CA ASP A 277 1.00 -11.01 10.24
C ASP A 277 -0.30 -11.84 10.28
N PHE A 278 -0.37 -12.93 9.51
CA PHE A 278 -1.50 -13.86 9.51
C PHE A 278 -1.54 -14.80 10.73
N GLY A 279 -0.46 -14.89 11.51
CA GLY A 279 -0.36 -15.81 12.65
C GLY A 279 0.15 -17.21 12.29
N TYR A 280 0.65 -17.41 11.06
CA TYR A 280 1.10 -18.70 10.54
C TYR A 280 2.46 -19.13 11.08
N ILE A 281 3.33 -18.17 11.37
CA ILE A 281 4.65 -18.40 11.97
C ILE A 281 4.90 -17.40 13.11
N PRO A 282 5.71 -17.74 14.13
CA PRO A 282 6.13 -16.77 15.14
C PRO A 282 7.27 -15.87 14.64
N ALA A 283 7.54 -14.79 15.38
CA ALA A 283 8.60 -13.82 15.07
C ALA A 283 9.97 -14.50 14.94
N GLY A 284 10.34 -15.42 15.85
CA GLY A 284 11.59 -16.17 15.76
C GLY A 284 11.78 -16.94 14.45
N GLN A 285 10.70 -17.51 13.89
CA GLN A 285 10.76 -18.22 12.61
C GLN A 285 10.86 -17.25 11.41
N LEU A 286 10.16 -16.10 11.45
CA LEU A 286 10.34 -15.02 10.48
C LEU A 286 11.81 -14.56 10.43
N LEU A 287 12.41 -14.30 11.59
CA LEU A 287 13.81 -13.86 11.70
C LEU A 287 14.76 -14.93 11.19
N GLN A 288 14.55 -16.20 11.56
CA GLN A 288 15.39 -17.31 11.09
C GLN A 288 15.34 -17.47 9.57
N ARG A 289 14.15 -17.45 8.98
CA ARG A 289 13.97 -17.56 7.52
C ARG A 289 14.65 -16.40 6.79
N THR A 290 14.46 -15.18 7.28
CA THR A 290 15.08 -13.96 6.73
C THR A 290 16.62 -14.04 6.81
N GLN A 291 17.15 -14.42 7.97
CA GLN A 291 18.59 -14.57 8.16
C GLN A 291 19.19 -15.63 7.23
N ASN A 292 18.52 -16.76 7.06
CA ASN A 292 18.98 -17.82 6.17
C ASN A 292 18.99 -17.37 4.70
N THR A 293 17.95 -16.66 4.25
CA THR A 293 17.93 -16.05 2.91
C THR A 293 19.09 -15.06 2.75
N TYR A 294 19.34 -14.18 3.73
CA TYR A 294 20.44 -13.20 3.66
C TYR A 294 21.83 -13.84 3.67
N ALA A 295 22.02 -14.94 4.39
CA ALA A 295 23.23 -15.74 4.33
C ALA A 295 23.48 -16.31 2.92
N SER A 296 22.42 -16.64 2.18
CA SER A 296 22.51 -17.03 0.77
C SER A 296 22.79 -15.84 -0.14
N LEU A 297 22.08 -14.71 0.03
CA LEU A 297 22.31 -13.51 -0.78
C LEU A 297 23.74 -12.96 -0.67
N THR A 298 24.35 -13.07 0.52
CA THR A 298 25.74 -12.66 0.75
C THR A 298 26.74 -13.46 -0.10
N ARG A 299 26.40 -14.72 -0.44
CA ARG A 299 27.23 -15.62 -1.25
C ARG A 299 26.98 -15.49 -2.75
N LEU A 300 25.91 -14.82 -3.17
CA LEU A 300 25.60 -14.62 -4.58
C LEU A 300 26.58 -13.63 -5.22
N GLU A 301 27.09 -13.99 -6.39
CA GLU A 301 27.84 -13.07 -7.24
C GLU A 301 26.92 -11.92 -7.68
N ARG A 302 27.44 -10.69 -7.67
CA ARG A 302 26.70 -9.46 -7.97
C ARG A 302 27.50 -8.57 -8.91
N TYR A 303 26.82 -7.69 -9.63
CA TYR A 303 27.43 -6.68 -10.49
C TYR A 303 27.00 -5.28 -10.03
N GLN A 304 27.94 -4.44 -9.58
CA GLN A 304 27.64 -3.08 -9.09
C GLN A 304 26.50 -3.06 -8.05
N ASP A 305 26.59 -3.97 -7.08
CA ASP A 305 25.58 -4.22 -6.04
C ASP A 305 24.20 -4.74 -6.54
N HIS A 306 24.00 -4.91 -7.85
CA HIS A 306 22.84 -5.59 -8.40
C HIS A 306 22.99 -7.11 -8.40
N PHE A 307 21.86 -7.79 -8.14
CA PHE A 307 21.71 -9.21 -8.38
C PHE A 307 21.38 -9.49 -9.85
N TYR A 308 21.92 -10.58 -10.40
CA TYR A 308 21.56 -11.07 -11.73
C TYR A 308 20.10 -11.52 -11.79
N ASN A 309 19.54 -11.53 -12.99
CA ASN A 309 18.15 -11.93 -13.23
C ASN A 309 17.89 -13.37 -12.77
N TRP A 310 18.85 -14.28 -12.95
CA TRP A 310 18.68 -15.69 -12.62
C TRP A 310 19.88 -16.28 -11.87
N TYR A 311 19.57 -17.01 -10.80
CA TYR A 311 20.50 -17.88 -10.08
C TYR A 311 19.92 -19.27 -9.94
N ASP A 312 20.75 -20.30 -10.00
CA ASP A 312 20.38 -21.64 -9.58
C ASP A 312 20.27 -21.70 -8.05
N THR A 313 19.13 -22.14 -7.52
CA THR A 313 18.83 -22.08 -6.08
C THR A 313 19.61 -23.08 -5.25
N ARG A 314 20.16 -24.14 -5.87
CA ARG A 314 20.92 -25.20 -5.18
C ARG A 314 22.41 -24.90 -5.14
N THR A 315 22.95 -24.44 -6.26
CA THR A 315 24.38 -24.21 -6.46
C THR A 315 24.79 -22.76 -6.23
N LEU A 316 23.82 -21.82 -6.20
CA LEU A 316 24.02 -20.38 -6.07
C LEU A 316 24.79 -19.73 -7.23
N GLN A 317 24.96 -20.47 -8.33
CA GLN A 317 25.63 -19.96 -9.52
C GLN A 317 24.68 -19.08 -10.34
N PRO A 318 25.16 -17.94 -10.86
CA PRO A 318 24.36 -17.14 -11.79
C PRO A 318 24.17 -17.89 -13.11
N LEU A 319 22.97 -17.84 -13.66
CA LEU A 319 22.63 -18.49 -14.93
C LEU A 319 22.94 -17.58 -16.11
N GLN A 320 23.49 -18.14 -17.19
CA GLN A 320 23.80 -17.39 -18.40
C GLN A 320 22.52 -17.10 -19.22
N PRO A 321 22.43 -15.94 -19.89
CA PRO A 321 23.40 -14.83 -19.87
C PRO A 321 23.37 -14.04 -18.54
N LEU A 322 24.51 -13.51 -18.12
CA LEU A 322 24.61 -12.61 -16.96
C LEU A 322 23.94 -11.28 -17.29
N TYR A 323 22.73 -11.11 -16.77
CA TYR A 323 21.87 -9.98 -17.11
C TYR A 323 21.34 -9.31 -15.84
N ILE A 324 21.36 -7.98 -15.81
CA ILE A 324 20.73 -7.17 -14.77
C ILE A 324 19.41 -6.62 -15.32
N SER A 325 18.31 -6.92 -14.62
CA SER A 325 16.97 -6.44 -14.94
C SER A 325 16.61 -5.24 -14.08
N THR A 326 16.19 -4.15 -14.71
CA THR A 326 15.76 -2.93 -14.01
C THR A 326 14.54 -3.20 -13.13
N VAL A 327 13.56 -3.95 -13.65
CA VAL A 327 12.33 -4.30 -12.92
C VAL A 327 12.67 -5.17 -11.72
N ASP A 328 13.49 -6.21 -11.90
CA ASP A 328 13.82 -7.12 -10.79
C ASP A 328 14.58 -6.41 -9.68
N SER A 329 15.52 -5.54 -10.06
CA SER A 329 16.27 -4.71 -9.12
C SER A 329 15.33 -3.76 -8.35
N GLY A 330 14.43 -3.09 -9.06
CA GLY A 330 13.46 -2.17 -8.45
C GLY A 330 12.47 -2.86 -7.53
N ASN A 331 11.95 -4.02 -7.94
CA ASN A 331 11.06 -4.84 -7.13
C ASN A 331 11.77 -5.32 -5.86
N LEU A 332 12.97 -5.90 -5.98
CA LEU A 332 13.74 -6.34 -4.82
C LEU A 332 13.99 -5.18 -3.85
N ALA A 333 14.46 -4.03 -4.36
CA ALA A 333 14.70 -2.86 -3.52
C ALA A 333 13.41 -2.37 -2.83
N GLY A 334 12.29 -2.27 -3.55
CA GLY A 334 11.00 -1.89 -2.97
C GLY A 334 10.50 -2.87 -1.90
N HIS A 335 10.65 -4.17 -2.14
CA HIS A 335 10.28 -5.22 -1.18
C HIS A 335 11.17 -5.17 0.07
N LEU A 336 12.48 -5.00 -0.07
CA LEU A 336 13.41 -4.86 1.06
C LEU A 336 13.10 -3.59 1.88
N LEU A 337 12.86 -2.46 1.21
CA LEU A 337 12.48 -1.21 1.89
C LEU A 337 11.15 -1.35 2.67
N THR A 338 10.26 -2.25 2.24
CA THR A 338 9.03 -2.60 2.95
C THR A 338 9.26 -3.58 4.10
N LEU A 339 10.16 -4.56 3.92
CA LEU A 339 10.51 -5.53 4.96
C LEU A 339 11.16 -4.85 6.18
N ARG A 340 12.05 -3.87 5.95
CA ARG A 340 12.78 -3.19 7.03
C ARG A 340 11.87 -2.68 8.16
N PRO A 341 10.86 -1.82 7.91
CA PRO A 341 9.97 -1.36 8.98
C PRO A 341 9.21 -2.52 9.64
N GLY A 342 8.77 -3.53 8.87
CA GLY A 342 8.11 -4.72 9.41
C GLY A 342 8.99 -5.51 10.39
N LEU A 343 10.30 -5.61 10.13
CA LEU A 343 11.25 -6.20 11.08
C LEU A 343 11.42 -5.33 12.32
N THR A 344 11.61 -4.02 12.16
CA THR A 344 11.86 -3.12 13.30
C THR A 344 10.65 -2.98 14.23
N GLU A 345 9.42 -3.10 13.70
CA GLU A 345 8.18 -3.07 14.49
C GLU A 345 8.12 -4.20 15.51
N LEU A 346 8.77 -5.35 15.24
CA LEU A 346 8.82 -6.50 16.16
C LEU A 346 9.44 -6.17 17.52
N ILE A 347 10.28 -5.13 17.61
CA ILE A 347 10.91 -4.72 18.87
C ILE A 347 9.86 -4.19 19.85
N ASP A 348 8.86 -3.50 19.33
CA ASP A 348 7.82 -2.80 20.09
C ASP A 348 6.47 -3.51 20.07
N ALA A 349 6.30 -4.50 19.20
CA ALA A 349 5.13 -5.38 19.16
C ALA A 349 5.10 -6.35 20.36
N PRO A 350 3.91 -6.77 20.84
CA PRO A 350 3.79 -7.82 21.84
C PRO A 350 4.40 -9.15 21.38
N ILE A 351 5.09 -9.88 22.27
CA ILE A 351 5.74 -11.16 21.95
C ILE A 351 4.76 -12.24 21.48
N CYS A 352 3.49 -12.13 21.88
CA CYS A 352 2.41 -12.94 21.34
C CYS A 352 1.55 -12.08 20.41
N GLN A 353 1.63 -12.39 19.12
CA GLN A 353 0.89 -11.68 18.09
C GLN A 353 -0.65 -11.78 18.29
N PRO A 354 -1.41 -10.70 18.04
CA PRO A 354 -2.87 -10.71 18.24
C PRO A 354 -3.61 -11.76 17.39
N ARG A 355 -3.06 -12.09 16.22
CA ARG A 355 -3.65 -13.05 15.27
C ARG A 355 -3.20 -14.49 15.48
N LEU A 356 -2.48 -14.81 16.55
CA LEU A 356 -1.94 -16.16 16.80
C LEU A 356 -3.03 -17.24 16.66
N PHE A 357 -4.12 -17.11 17.41
CA PHE A 357 -5.20 -18.10 17.40
C PHE A 357 -6.01 -18.07 16.10
N CYS A 358 -6.18 -16.91 15.47
CA CYS A 358 -6.79 -16.81 14.14
C CYS A 358 -5.96 -17.56 13.08
N GLY A 359 -4.63 -17.45 13.12
CA GLY A 359 -3.76 -18.20 12.21
C GLY A 359 -3.79 -19.71 12.46
N LEU A 360 -3.99 -20.15 13.70
CA LEU A 360 -4.24 -21.56 14.02
C LEU A 360 -5.60 -22.01 13.49
N HIS A 361 -6.62 -21.17 13.63
CA HIS A 361 -7.96 -21.40 13.10
C HIS A 361 -7.96 -21.53 11.57
N ASP A 362 -7.21 -20.68 10.85
CA ASP A 362 -7.10 -20.76 9.38
C ASP A 362 -6.54 -22.13 8.92
N THR A 363 -5.53 -22.67 9.64
CA THR A 363 -4.99 -24.02 9.37
C THR A 363 -5.97 -25.11 9.80
N TYR A 364 -6.68 -24.92 10.92
CA TYR A 364 -7.70 -25.83 11.40
C TYR A 364 -8.85 -25.98 10.39
N LEU A 365 -9.33 -24.89 9.80
CA LEU A 365 -10.38 -24.94 8.78
C LEU A 365 -9.98 -25.80 7.58
N LEU A 366 -8.72 -25.72 7.16
CA LEU A 366 -8.20 -26.56 6.07
C LEU A 366 -8.13 -28.04 6.45
N LEU A 367 -7.80 -28.35 7.70
CA LEU A 367 -7.88 -29.71 8.23
C LEU A 367 -9.34 -30.19 8.33
N ARG A 368 -10.25 -29.38 8.84
CA ARG A 368 -11.68 -29.69 8.94
C ARG A 368 -12.28 -30.00 7.56
N ASN A 369 -11.88 -29.24 6.55
CA ASN A 369 -12.37 -29.40 5.19
C ASN A 369 -11.74 -30.61 4.45
N SER A 370 -10.63 -31.17 4.94
CA SER A 370 -10.00 -32.36 4.34
C SER A 370 -10.48 -33.68 4.95
N VAL A 371 -11.09 -33.66 6.14
CA VAL A 371 -11.44 -34.89 6.87
C VAL A 371 -12.88 -35.37 6.62
N SER A 372 -13.12 -36.67 6.78
CA SER A 372 -14.46 -37.24 6.76
C SER A 372 -15.29 -36.82 7.99
N THR A 373 -16.63 -36.77 7.83
CA THR A 373 -17.60 -36.31 8.85
C THR A 373 -17.48 -37.03 10.20
N GLY A 374 -17.12 -38.32 10.23
CA GLY A 374 -16.95 -39.07 11.48
C GLY A 374 -15.72 -38.65 12.30
N ILE A 375 -14.69 -38.13 11.64
CA ILE A 375 -13.46 -37.61 12.26
C ILE A 375 -13.66 -36.14 12.68
N ALA A 376 -14.41 -35.37 11.89
CA ALA A 376 -14.76 -33.98 12.21
C ALA A 376 -15.44 -33.82 13.59
N ASN A 377 -16.27 -34.79 14.01
CA ASN A 377 -16.92 -34.75 15.33
C ASN A 377 -15.92 -34.82 16.50
N ARG A 378 -14.72 -35.40 16.32
CA ARG A 378 -13.67 -35.39 17.35
C ARG A 378 -12.93 -34.05 17.44
N LEU A 379 -13.06 -33.23 16.41
CA LEU A 379 -12.45 -31.91 16.32
C LEU A 379 -13.38 -30.79 16.85
N ALA A 380 -14.66 -31.09 17.11
CA ALA A 380 -15.63 -30.08 17.58
C ALA A 380 -15.25 -29.41 18.90
N GLU A 381 -14.61 -30.14 19.83
CA GLU A 381 -14.10 -29.57 21.08
C GLU A 381 -12.90 -28.63 20.82
N PHE A 382 -12.03 -29.00 19.88
CA PHE A 382 -10.90 -28.19 19.46
C PHE A 382 -11.36 -26.88 18.79
N GLU A 383 -12.38 -26.96 17.92
CA GLU A 383 -13.04 -25.82 17.26
C GLU A 383 -13.64 -24.85 18.27
N THR A 384 -14.46 -25.37 19.19
CA THR A 384 -15.11 -24.53 20.21
C THR A 384 -14.08 -23.77 21.05
N ASN A 385 -12.95 -24.42 21.39
CA ASN A 385 -11.86 -23.76 22.13
C ASN A 385 -11.18 -22.66 21.29
N LEU A 386 -10.92 -22.90 20.00
CA LEU A 386 -10.30 -21.91 19.12
C LEU A 386 -11.20 -20.70 18.82
N ASP A 387 -12.51 -20.93 18.62
CA ASP A 387 -13.47 -19.86 18.33
C ASP A 387 -13.54 -18.83 19.47
N VAL A 388 -13.57 -19.32 20.72
CA VAL A 388 -13.55 -18.48 21.92
C VAL A 388 -12.26 -17.64 21.98
N LEU A 389 -11.11 -18.24 21.64
CA LEU A 389 -9.81 -17.57 21.65
C LEU A 389 -9.65 -16.55 20.52
N CYS A 390 -10.32 -16.76 19.38
CA CYS A 390 -10.35 -15.79 18.28
C CYS A 390 -11.19 -14.56 18.62
N LEU A 391 -12.30 -14.72 19.37
CA LEU A 391 -13.19 -13.63 19.78
C LEU A 391 -12.62 -12.80 20.94
N GLY A 392 -11.82 -13.41 21.81
CA GLY A 392 -11.20 -12.75 22.96
C GLY A 392 -9.73 -13.11 23.08
N VAL A 393 -8.86 -12.39 22.36
CA VAL A 393 -7.40 -12.60 22.43
C VAL A 393 -6.95 -12.48 23.89
N PRO A 394 -6.45 -13.58 24.50
CA PRO A 394 -6.00 -13.55 25.89
C PRO A 394 -4.87 -12.53 26.05
N ARG A 395 -4.97 -11.68 27.08
CA ARG A 395 -3.91 -10.73 27.46
C ARG A 395 -2.98 -11.27 28.55
N SER A 396 -3.16 -12.54 28.90
CA SER A 396 -2.52 -13.26 29.99
C SER A 396 -1.61 -14.33 29.40
N LEU A 397 -0.31 -14.27 29.69
CA LEU A 397 0.67 -15.23 29.21
C LEU A 397 0.39 -16.65 29.72
N ILE A 398 -0.10 -16.79 30.97
CA ILE A 398 -0.43 -18.12 31.49
C ILE A 398 -1.61 -18.73 30.74
N VAL A 399 -2.63 -17.93 30.42
CA VAL A 399 -3.77 -18.41 29.62
C VAL A 399 -3.30 -18.82 28.22
N ILE A 400 -2.45 -18.03 27.58
CA ILE A 400 -1.90 -18.38 26.26
C ILE A 400 -1.11 -19.69 26.33
N TYR A 401 -0.25 -19.86 27.34
CA TYR A 401 0.54 -21.07 27.56
C TYR A 401 -0.34 -22.31 27.77
N ASP A 402 -1.32 -22.24 28.67
CA ASP A 402 -2.24 -23.34 28.96
C ASP A 402 -3.06 -23.74 27.72
N CYS A 403 -3.51 -22.75 26.95
CA CYS A 403 -4.19 -22.98 25.67
C CYS A 403 -3.28 -23.67 24.66
N LEU A 404 -2.06 -23.17 24.44
CA LEU A 404 -1.11 -23.76 23.50
C LEU A 404 -0.71 -25.19 23.88
N ASN A 405 -0.46 -25.47 25.16
CA ASN A 405 -0.20 -26.84 25.63
C ASN A 405 -1.38 -27.77 25.35
N ARG A 406 -2.59 -27.35 25.69
CA ARG A 406 -3.80 -28.14 25.47
C ARG A 406 -4.01 -28.43 23.98
N LEU A 407 -3.89 -27.41 23.14
CA LEU A 407 -4.01 -27.52 21.69
C LEU A 407 -2.92 -28.43 21.11
N THR A 408 -1.69 -28.39 21.66
CA THR A 408 -0.58 -29.27 21.24
C THR A 408 -0.93 -30.73 21.48
N HIS A 409 -1.39 -31.08 22.70
CA HIS A 409 -1.81 -32.44 23.02
C HIS A 409 -2.96 -32.93 22.12
N GLN A 410 -3.94 -32.07 21.85
CA GLN A 410 -5.06 -32.41 20.97
C GLN A 410 -4.60 -32.62 19.51
N ALA A 411 -3.73 -31.74 18.99
CA ALA A 411 -3.21 -31.84 17.63
C ALA A 411 -2.31 -33.07 17.42
N ASP A 412 -1.47 -33.41 18.39
CA ASP A 412 -0.57 -34.58 18.31
C ASP A 412 -1.33 -35.90 18.44
N ALA A 413 -2.32 -35.95 19.33
CA ALA A 413 -3.23 -37.09 19.43
C ALA A 413 -4.00 -37.30 18.11
N TYR A 414 -4.41 -36.20 17.48
CA TYR A 414 -5.07 -36.24 16.18
C TYR A 414 -4.12 -36.71 15.07
N LEU A 415 -2.93 -36.13 14.95
CA LEU A 415 -1.93 -36.49 13.95
C LEU A 415 -1.58 -37.98 14.01
N SER A 416 -1.44 -38.52 15.23
CA SER A 416 -1.18 -39.95 15.46
C SER A 416 -2.32 -40.87 15.02
N SER A 417 -3.55 -40.34 14.91
CA SER A 417 -4.74 -41.08 14.50
C SER A 417 -4.98 -41.09 12.99
N VAL A 418 -4.35 -40.18 12.24
CA VAL A 418 -4.47 -40.10 10.77
C VAL A 418 -3.55 -41.14 10.13
N THR A 419 -4.12 -42.18 9.52
CA THR A 419 -3.34 -43.17 8.77
C THR A 419 -2.80 -42.56 7.47
N VAL A 420 -1.50 -42.73 7.23
CA VAL A 420 -0.76 -42.22 6.04
C VAL A 420 -1.33 -42.77 4.71
N THR A 421 -2.15 -43.83 4.76
CA THR A 421 -2.44 -44.70 3.62
C THR A 421 -3.67 -44.33 2.79
N GLY A 422 -4.35 -43.19 2.99
CA GLY A 422 -5.58 -42.89 2.24
C GLY A 422 -5.87 -41.44 1.89
N ASP A 423 -5.53 -40.48 2.75
CA ASP A 423 -5.90 -39.07 2.54
C ASP A 423 -4.73 -38.12 2.83
N ASN A 424 -3.96 -37.84 1.77
CA ASN A 424 -2.74 -37.05 1.82
C ASN A 424 -3.00 -35.61 2.31
N ALA A 425 -4.17 -35.03 2.00
CA ALA A 425 -4.51 -33.66 2.39
C ALA A 425 -4.76 -33.54 3.90
N SER A 426 -5.48 -34.50 4.48
CA SER A 426 -5.71 -34.59 5.93
C SER A 426 -4.38 -34.68 6.70
N HIS A 427 -3.46 -35.53 6.26
CA HIS A 427 -2.15 -35.66 6.91
C HIS A 427 -1.29 -34.39 6.79
N ILE A 428 -1.29 -33.73 5.62
CA ILE A 428 -0.55 -32.46 5.40
C ILE A 428 -1.04 -31.39 6.37
N TRP A 429 -2.36 -31.15 6.44
CA TRP A 429 -2.90 -30.09 7.30
C TRP A 429 -2.83 -30.43 8.78
N ALA A 430 -2.96 -31.70 9.16
CA ALA A 430 -2.72 -32.15 10.53
C ALA A 430 -1.27 -31.90 10.97
N SER A 431 -0.31 -32.25 10.10
CA SER A 431 1.12 -32.02 10.34
C SER A 431 1.45 -30.54 10.41
N ALA A 432 0.85 -29.72 9.54
CA ALA A 432 1.02 -28.27 9.54
C ALA A 432 0.46 -27.64 10.82
N LEU A 433 -0.73 -28.06 11.26
CA LEU A 433 -1.36 -27.55 12.48
C LEU A 433 -0.54 -27.89 13.73
N SER A 434 -0.17 -29.16 13.91
CA SER A 434 0.67 -29.60 15.05
C SER A 434 2.01 -28.84 15.06
N ARG A 435 2.69 -28.72 13.91
CA ARG A 435 3.92 -27.95 13.79
C ARG A 435 3.75 -26.48 14.14
N GLN A 436 2.68 -25.84 13.65
CA GLN A 436 2.40 -24.43 13.91
C GLN A 436 2.19 -24.19 15.40
N ILE A 437 1.35 -24.98 16.07
CA ILE A 437 1.09 -24.86 17.51
C ILE A 437 2.37 -25.04 18.31
N ARG A 438 3.14 -26.11 18.01
CA ARG A 438 4.39 -26.39 18.72
C ARG A 438 5.41 -25.27 18.56
N THR A 439 5.56 -24.72 17.35
CA THR A 439 6.51 -23.63 17.10
C THR A 439 6.10 -22.35 17.86
N GLN A 440 4.79 -22.07 17.99
CA GLN A 440 4.28 -20.96 18.80
C GLN A 440 4.57 -21.18 20.30
N LEU A 441 4.37 -22.41 20.80
CA LEU A 441 4.67 -22.77 22.18
C LEU A 441 6.18 -22.67 22.49
N GLU A 442 7.03 -23.15 21.59
CA GLU A 442 8.49 -23.06 21.70
C GLU A 442 8.97 -21.60 21.72
N GLU A 443 8.42 -20.73 20.87
CA GLU A 443 8.72 -19.29 20.88
C GLU A 443 8.31 -18.65 22.21
N LEU A 444 7.09 -18.95 22.70
CA LEU A 444 6.60 -18.44 23.97
C LEU A 444 7.51 -18.85 25.13
N LEU A 445 7.89 -20.12 25.21
CA LEU A 445 8.80 -20.62 26.25
C LEU A 445 10.24 -20.10 26.09
N TYR A 446 10.65 -19.77 24.87
CA TYR A 446 11.93 -19.13 24.62
C TYR A 446 11.96 -17.71 25.22
N LEU A 447 10.92 -16.90 25.01
CA LEU A 447 10.86 -15.52 25.49
C LEU A 447 10.38 -15.37 26.93
N ALA A 448 9.49 -16.25 27.40
CA ALA A 448 8.90 -16.28 28.74
C ALA A 448 9.16 -17.61 29.47
N PRO A 449 10.43 -17.96 29.76
CA PRO A 449 10.80 -19.27 30.30
C PRO A 449 10.27 -19.56 31.71
N TRP A 450 9.82 -18.54 32.47
CA TRP A 450 9.19 -18.74 33.78
C TRP A 450 7.87 -19.51 33.73
N LEU A 451 7.22 -19.56 32.56
CA LEU A 451 6.01 -20.34 32.34
C LEU A 451 6.24 -21.85 32.46
N SER A 452 7.50 -22.31 32.33
CA SER A 452 7.87 -23.73 32.51
C SER A 452 8.06 -24.15 33.98
N LEU A 453 7.91 -23.23 34.94
CA LEU A 453 8.00 -23.59 36.35
C LEU A 453 6.82 -24.49 36.76
N PRO A 454 6.97 -25.39 37.76
CA PRO A 454 5.90 -26.32 38.17
C PRO A 454 4.62 -25.64 38.68
N ASP A 455 4.71 -24.40 39.17
CA ASP A 455 3.58 -23.57 39.59
C ASP A 455 3.82 -22.11 39.18
N PRO A 456 3.53 -21.75 37.93
CA PRO A 456 3.71 -20.39 37.42
C PRO A 456 2.68 -19.42 38.03
N THR A 457 1.50 -19.91 38.44
CA THR A 457 0.42 -19.09 39.03
C THR A 457 0.86 -18.45 40.34
N ARG A 458 1.59 -19.18 41.18
CA ARG A 458 2.19 -18.63 42.41
C ARG A 458 3.05 -17.40 42.14
N TRP A 459 3.89 -17.43 41.10
CA TRP A 459 4.78 -16.32 40.76
C TRP A 459 4.02 -15.14 40.16
N ILE A 460 3.03 -15.42 39.31
CA ILE A 460 2.16 -14.39 38.74
C ILE A 460 1.36 -13.65 39.82
N HIS A 461 0.87 -14.36 40.85
CA HIS A 461 0.21 -13.72 41.99
C HIS A 461 1.14 -12.79 42.78
N ALA A 462 2.39 -13.22 43.00
CA ALA A 462 3.41 -12.39 43.64
C ALA A 462 3.85 -11.21 42.74
N PHE A 463 3.80 -11.40 41.42
CA PHE A 463 4.36 -10.51 40.41
C PHE A 463 3.44 -10.41 39.18
N PRO A 464 2.34 -9.62 39.24
CA PRO A 464 1.30 -9.60 38.19
C PRO A 464 1.80 -9.20 36.79
N LEU A 465 2.88 -8.42 36.71
CA LEU A 465 3.47 -8.02 35.42
C LEU A 465 4.01 -9.20 34.62
N LEU A 466 4.34 -10.32 35.26
CA LEU A 466 4.80 -11.55 34.59
C LEU A 466 3.71 -12.25 33.77
N ASP A 467 2.45 -11.84 33.96
CA ASP A 467 1.32 -12.37 33.20
C ASP A 467 0.89 -11.45 32.05
N SER A 468 1.34 -10.19 32.04
CA SER A 468 1.12 -9.32 30.86
C SER A 468 1.85 -9.88 29.64
N VAL A 469 1.38 -9.56 28.42
CA VAL A 469 2.10 -9.88 27.18
C VAL A 469 3.03 -8.71 26.82
N PRO A 470 4.33 -8.74 27.17
CA PRO A 470 5.24 -7.64 26.94
C PRO A 470 5.69 -7.58 25.48
N SER A 471 6.30 -6.46 25.09
CA SER A 471 7.16 -6.33 23.92
C SER A 471 8.58 -6.83 24.18
N LEU A 472 9.37 -7.02 23.12
CA LEU A 472 10.80 -7.31 23.28
C LEU A 472 11.51 -6.19 24.04
N ARG A 473 11.17 -4.92 23.77
CA ARG A 473 11.74 -3.77 24.50
C ARG A 473 11.47 -3.85 26.00
N GLU A 474 10.24 -4.15 26.40
CA GLU A 474 9.90 -4.32 27.82
C GLU A 474 10.63 -5.51 28.44
N LEU A 475 10.77 -6.64 27.71
CA LEU A 475 11.57 -7.78 28.18
C LEU A 475 13.05 -7.44 28.37
N THR A 476 13.63 -6.54 27.57
CA THR A 476 15.03 -6.11 27.77
C THR A 476 15.25 -5.37 29.10
N GLN A 477 14.19 -4.80 29.66
CA GLN A 477 14.21 -4.07 30.93
C GLN A 477 13.82 -4.96 32.12
N LEU A 478 13.46 -6.21 31.88
CA LEU A 478 12.98 -7.14 32.89
C LEU A 478 14.07 -7.46 33.94
N GLY A 479 13.74 -7.28 35.20
CA GLY A 479 14.59 -7.58 36.36
C GLY A 479 13.75 -7.59 37.64
N LEU A 480 14.29 -8.10 38.75
CA LEU A 480 13.54 -8.14 40.02
C LEU A 480 13.11 -6.73 40.49
N ASP A 481 13.93 -5.70 40.22
CA ASP A 481 13.59 -4.30 40.54
C ASP A 481 12.47 -3.73 39.65
N TYR A 482 12.32 -4.28 38.43
CA TYR A 482 11.27 -3.90 37.48
C TYR A 482 9.91 -4.48 37.86
N VAL A 483 9.90 -5.56 38.66
CA VAL A 483 8.71 -6.31 39.01
C VAL A 483 8.45 -6.15 40.51
N SER A 484 7.68 -5.15 40.90
CA SER A 484 7.41 -4.88 42.32
C SER A 484 6.52 -5.97 42.94
N PRO A 485 6.90 -6.56 44.09
CA PRO A 485 5.99 -7.39 44.87
C PRO A 485 4.80 -6.56 45.35
N THR A 486 3.61 -7.15 45.40
CA THR A 486 2.45 -6.50 46.04
C THR A 486 2.66 -6.40 47.56
N GLU A 487 2.29 -5.25 48.15
CA GLU A 487 2.21 -5.05 49.61
C GLU A 487 1.09 -5.95 50.19
N GLY A 488 1.42 -7.21 50.44
CA GLY A 488 0.48 -8.23 50.93
C GLY A 488 1.08 -9.64 50.97
N GLY A 489 2.39 -9.72 51.20
CA GLY A 489 3.19 -10.93 51.06
C GLY A 489 2.73 -12.13 51.88
N ILE A 490 2.89 -13.29 51.25
CA ILE A 490 2.77 -14.66 51.76
C ILE A 490 3.26 -14.78 53.23
N PRO A 491 2.55 -15.46 54.14
CA PRO A 491 3.01 -15.68 55.51
C PRO A 491 4.40 -16.35 55.56
N LEU A 492 5.31 -15.71 56.28
CA LEU A 492 6.71 -16.08 56.52
C LEU A 492 6.85 -17.37 57.36
N ASP A 493 6.56 -18.54 56.78
CA ASP A 493 6.89 -19.83 57.41
C ASP A 493 7.51 -20.88 56.45
N GLN A 494 8.06 -20.44 55.32
CA GLN A 494 8.81 -21.29 54.36
C GLN A 494 10.07 -20.60 53.78
N ALA A 495 10.89 -19.97 54.63
CA ALA A 495 12.02 -19.13 54.21
C ALA A 495 13.09 -19.86 53.35
N ALA A 496 13.40 -21.13 53.63
CA ALA A 496 14.46 -21.87 52.93
C ALA A 496 14.08 -22.35 51.50
N GLN A 497 12.78 -22.54 51.21
CA GLN A 497 12.31 -22.87 49.85
C GLN A 497 12.09 -21.61 49.01
N VAL A 498 11.69 -20.50 49.62
CA VAL A 498 11.51 -19.20 48.95
C VAL A 498 12.85 -18.63 48.47
N GLU A 499 13.95 -18.82 49.21
CA GLU A 499 15.28 -18.32 48.84
C GLU A 499 15.85 -19.01 47.57
N ASN A 500 15.70 -20.35 47.46
CA ASN A 500 16.11 -21.11 46.28
C ASN A 500 15.21 -20.88 45.05
N HIS A 501 13.88 -20.76 45.22
CA HIS A 501 12.99 -20.53 44.09
C HIS A 501 12.99 -19.07 43.60
N ASN A 502 13.26 -18.09 44.47
CA ASN A 502 13.58 -16.73 44.05
C ASN A 502 14.86 -16.69 43.20
N THR A 503 15.83 -17.56 43.49
CA THR A 503 17.07 -17.69 42.69
C THR A 503 16.79 -18.26 41.30
N GLU A 504 15.93 -19.28 41.19
CA GLU A 504 15.58 -19.86 39.87
C GLU A 504 14.70 -18.91 39.04
N LEU A 505 13.68 -18.28 39.61
CA LEU A 505 12.90 -17.26 38.91
C LEU A 505 13.81 -16.12 38.44
N ALA A 506 14.69 -15.60 39.30
CA ALA A 506 15.66 -14.58 38.93
C ALA A 506 16.55 -15.03 37.74
N ARG A 507 17.01 -16.29 37.75
CA ARG A 507 17.80 -16.87 36.65
C ARG A 507 17.00 -16.92 35.34
N LEU A 508 15.71 -17.28 35.40
CA LEU A 508 14.83 -17.32 34.23
C LEU A 508 14.53 -15.91 33.70
N LEU A 509 14.31 -14.92 34.56
CA LEU A 509 14.14 -13.52 34.16
C LEU A 509 15.40 -12.95 33.50
N VAL A 510 16.60 -13.26 34.04
CA VAL A 510 17.88 -12.89 33.42
C VAL A 510 18.03 -13.54 32.04
N THR A 511 17.59 -14.81 31.91
CA THR A 511 17.62 -15.55 30.66
C THR A 511 16.66 -14.95 29.63
N ALA A 512 15.43 -14.61 30.03
CA ALA A 512 14.45 -13.93 29.20
C ALA A 512 14.98 -12.58 28.68
N ARG A 513 15.54 -11.76 29.59
CA ARG A 513 16.18 -10.49 29.24
C ARG A 513 17.32 -10.69 28.25
N LYS A 514 18.17 -11.70 28.46
CA LYS A 514 19.28 -12.00 27.54
C LYS A 514 18.75 -12.36 26.13
N ARG A 515 17.78 -13.27 26.06
CA ARG A 515 17.16 -13.70 24.79
C ARG A 515 16.45 -12.55 24.07
N ALA A 516 15.77 -11.67 24.81
CA ALA A 516 15.16 -10.46 24.25
C ALA A 516 16.20 -9.51 23.66
N ASN A 517 17.32 -9.27 24.37
CA ASN A 517 18.43 -8.47 23.84
C ASN A 517 19.05 -9.10 22.58
N GLU A 518 19.23 -10.43 22.55
CA GLU A 518 19.71 -11.16 21.37
C GLU A 518 18.74 -10.98 20.19
N ARG A 519 17.42 -11.02 20.41
CA ARG A 519 16.42 -10.79 19.36
C ARG A 519 16.41 -9.35 18.86
N VAL A 520 16.49 -8.36 19.74
CA VAL A 520 16.58 -6.94 19.35
C VAL A 520 17.82 -6.72 18.49
N LEU A 521 18.99 -7.23 18.91
CA LEU A 521 20.22 -7.12 18.13
C LEU A 521 20.10 -7.81 16.76
N GLN A 522 19.50 -9.00 16.72
CA GLN A 522 19.26 -9.72 15.45
C GLN A 522 18.34 -8.92 14.52
N ILE A 523 17.26 -8.34 15.04
CA ILE A 523 16.33 -7.49 14.26
C ILE A 523 17.07 -6.28 13.68
N GLU A 524 17.86 -5.58 14.50
CA GLU A 524 18.63 -4.42 14.06
C GLU A 524 19.66 -4.78 12.97
N GLN A 525 20.36 -5.91 13.13
CA GLN A 525 21.30 -6.43 12.13
C GLN A 525 20.60 -6.77 10.81
N LEU A 526 19.48 -7.50 10.87
CA LEU A 526 18.71 -7.84 9.67
C LEU A 526 18.17 -6.57 9.00
N ALA A 527 17.63 -5.62 9.76
CA ALA A 527 17.14 -4.35 9.23
C ALA A 527 18.24 -3.51 8.56
N GLN A 528 19.48 -3.56 9.07
CA GLN A 528 20.63 -2.96 8.42
C GLN A 528 20.98 -3.68 7.10
N GLN A 529 21.08 -5.01 7.12
CA GLN A 529 21.34 -5.81 5.92
C GLN A 529 20.27 -5.61 4.85
N THR A 530 19.01 -5.47 5.24
CA THR A 530 17.90 -5.12 4.33
C THR A 530 18.19 -3.83 3.57
N MET A 531 18.71 -2.80 4.27
CA MET A 531 19.06 -1.52 3.65
C MET A 531 20.29 -1.63 2.74
N GLU A 532 21.28 -2.44 3.12
CA GLU A 532 22.47 -2.70 2.31
C GLU A 532 22.10 -3.39 1.00
N PHE A 533 21.29 -4.45 1.03
CA PHE A 533 20.82 -5.14 -0.18
C PHE A 533 19.86 -4.30 -1.04
N ALA A 534 19.18 -3.31 -0.47
CA ALA A 534 18.29 -2.43 -1.20
C ALA A 534 19.02 -1.27 -1.92
N ARG A 535 20.33 -1.07 -1.65
CA ARG A 535 21.14 -0.04 -2.31
C ARG A 535 21.81 -0.63 -3.53
N MET A 536 21.49 -0.07 -4.69
CA MET A 536 22.02 -0.50 -5.98
C MET A 536 22.43 0.72 -6.81
N GLU A 537 23.34 0.55 -7.76
CA GLU A 537 23.88 1.63 -8.60
C GLU A 537 23.16 1.74 -9.94
N TYR A 538 22.44 2.85 -10.16
CA TYR A 538 21.56 3.01 -11.32
C TYR A 538 22.25 3.59 -12.56
N ASP A 539 23.46 4.14 -12.44
CA ASP A 539 24.13 4.92 -13.50
C ASP A 539 24.25 4.17 -14.84
N PHE A 540 24.51 2.86 -14.80
CA PHE A 540 24.67 2.05 -16.01
C PHE A 540 23.34 1.56 -16.61
N LEU A 541 22.21 1.74 -15.91
CA LEU A 541 20.85 1.48 -16.41
C LEU A 541 20.15 2.78 -16.81
N TYR A 542 20.62 3.91 -16.27
CA TYR A 542 20.03 5.22 -16.47
C TYR A 542 20.49 5.87 -17.78
N ASP A 543 19.55 6.45 -18.51
CA ASP A 543 19.82 7.32 -19.65
C ASP A 543 19.49 8.77 -19.30
N ALA A 544 20.53 9.57 -19.11
CA ALA A 544 20.42 10.99 -18.76
C ALA A 544 19.77 11.85 -19.86
N SER A 545 19.73 11.37 -21.12
CA SER A 545 19.14 12.13 -22.24
C SER A 545 17.62 12.00 -22.29
N THR A 546 17.08 10.83 -21.93
CA THR A 546 15.64 10.54 -21.90
C THR A 546 15.07 10.62 -20.49
N HIS A 547 15.93 10.64 -19.47
CA HIS A 547 15.60 10.46 -18.05
C HIS A 547 14.90 9.12 -17.75
N LEU A 548 15.10 8.09 -18.57
CA LEU A 548 14.50 6.77 -18.40
C LEU A 548 15.53 5.73 -17.94
N LEU A 549 15.03 4.61 -17.44
CA LEU A 549 15.83 3.41 -17.16
C LEU A 549 15.67 2.44 -18.34
N THR A 550 16.78 1.85 -18.80
CA THR A 550 16.74 0.78 -19.81
C THR A 550 16.05 -0.47 -19.27
N ILE A 551 15.63 -1.38 -20.15
CA ILE A 551 15.02 -2.65 -19.70
C ILE A 551 15.98 -3.43 -18.79
N GLY A 552 17.24 -3.50 -19.22
CA GLY A 552 18.33 -4.02 -18.41
C GLY A 552 19.68 -3.85 -19.07
N TYR A 553 20.64 -4.65 -18.59
CA TYR A 553 22.04 -4.61 -18.99
C TYR A 553 22.63 -6.02 -19.08
N ASN A 554 23.19 -6.35 -20.23
CA ASN A 554 23.94 -7.60 -20.43
C ASN A 554 25.39 -7.38 -19.99
N VAL A 555 25.80 -8.09 -18.93
CA VAL A 555 27.12 -7.95 -18.32
C VAL A 555 28.20 -8.63 -19.16
N ASN A 556 27.90 -9.76 -19.81
CA ASN A 556 28.84 -10.43 -20.71
C ASN A 556 29.20 -9.54 -21.91
N GLU A 557 28.20 -8.89 -22.52
CA GLU A 557 28.36 -8.00 -23.68
C GLU A 557 28.74 -6.57 -23.28
N ARG A 558 28.69 -6.24 -21.97
CA ARG A 558 28.84 -4.88 -21.42
C ARG A 558 27.93 -3.86 -22.10
N ARG A 559 26.70 -4.27 -22.39
CA ARG A 559 25.77 -3.53 -23.25
C ARG A 559 24.43 -3.33 -22.58
N ARG A 560 23.94 -2.08 -22.61
CA ARG A 560 22.56 -1.73 -22.27
C ARG A 560 21.61 -2.19 -23.37
N ASP A 561 20.39 -2.54 -22.98
CA ASP A 561 19.33 -2.73 -23.97
C ASP A 561 19.01 -1.43 -24.70
N ASN A 562 18.59 -1.57 -25.96
CA ASN A 562 18.19 -0.42 -26.79
C ASN A 562 16.81 0.14 -26.37
N ALA A 563 16.01 -0.64 -25.64
CA ALA A 563 14.70 -0.26 -25.16
C ALA A 563 14.75 0.25 -23.72
N SER A 564 13.78 1.07 -23.35
CA SER A 564 13.63 1.63 -22.00
C SER A 564 12.20 1.49 -21.50
N TYR A 565 12.03 1.48 -20.19
CA TYR A 565 10.71 1.55 -19.57
C TYR A 565 10.20 3.00 -19.61
N ASP A 566 9.29 3.26 -20.53
CA ASP A 566 8.84 4.61 -20.87
C ASP A 566 7.37 4.87 -20.50
N LEU A 567 6.67 3.94 -19.83
CA LEU A 567 5.26 4.08 -19.47
C LEU A 567 5.06 4.16 -17.95
N LEU A 568 4.15 5.04 -17.53
CA LEU A 568 3.74 5.11 -16.12
C LEU A 568 2.88 3.91 -15.71
N ALA A 569 2.10 3.34 -16.63
CA ALA A 569 1.36 2.10 -16.44
C ALA A 569 2.26 0.89 -16.72
N SER A 570 3.22 0.66 -15.82
CA SER A 570 4.11 -0.50 -15.81
C SER A 570 4.51 -0.82 -14.38
N GLU A 571 4.85 -2.08 -14.15
CA GLU A 571 5.54 -2.62 -12.99
C GLU A 571 6.88 -1.92 -12.72
N ALA A 572 7.59 -1.53 -13.79
CA ALA A 572 8.89 -0.87 -13.73
C ALA A 572 8.86 0.50 -13.04
N ARG A 573 7.68 1.11 -12.90
CA ARG A 573 7.54 2.40 -12.19
C ARG A 573 8.02 2.32 -10.75
N LEU A 574 7.98 1.13 -10.13
CA LEU A 574 8.51 0.94 -8.78
C LEU A 574 10.03 1.16 -8.75
N ALA A 575 10.76 0.69 -9.77
CA ALA A 575 12.20 0.93 -9.88
C ALA A 575 12.52 2.42 -9.94
N THR A 576 11.83 3.16 -10.81
CA THR A 576 11.97 4.62 -10.92
C THR A 576 11.61 5.31 -9.60
N PHE A 577 10.52 4.91 -8.95
CA PHE A 577 10.10 5.48 -7.67
C PHE A 577 11.13 5.28 -6.56
N VAL A 578 11.65 4.05 -6.40
CA VAL A 578 12.65 3.71 -5.39
C VAL A 578 13.97 4.43 -5.65
N ALA A 579 14.44 4.44 -6.90
CA ALA A 579 15.67 5.13 -7.27
C ALA A 579 15.60 6.65 -6.99
N ILE A 580 14.46 7.28 -7.26
CA ILE A 580 14.21 8.70 -6.90
C ILE A 580 14.19 8.87 -5.38
N ALA A 581 13.48 7.99 -4.66
CA ALA A 581 13.36 8.07 -3.19
C ALA A 581 14.72 7.89 -2.49
N GLN A 582 15.62 7.11 -3.06
CA GLN A 582 17.00 6.94 -2.60
C GLN A 582 17.95 8.06 -3.07
N GLY A 583 17.49 9.01 -3.89
CA GLY A 583 18.30 10.10 -4.43
C GLY A 583 19.30 9.67 -5.52
N LYS A 584 19.10 8.50 -6.13
CA LYS A 584 19.99 7.92 -7.15
C LYS A 584 19.71 8.44 -8.56
N ILE A 585 18.46 8.78 -8.87
CA ILE A 585 18.07 9.40 -10.15
C ILE A 585 17.19 10.64 -9.90
N PRO A 586 17.15 11.60 -10.84
CA PRO A 586 16.44 12.86 -10.65
C PRO A 586 14.91 12.70 -10.74
N GLN A 587 14.15 13.62 -10.14
CA GLN A 587 12.67 13.55 -10.08
C GLN A 587 12.02 13.65 -11.47
N GLU A 588 12.71 14.28 -12.41
CA GLU A 588 12.36 14.40 -13.83
C GLU A 588 12.05 13.03 -14.46
N SER A 589 12.71 11.96 -14.00
CA SER A 589 12.45 10.59 -14.45
C SER A 589 11.01 10.14 -14.21
N TRP A 590 10.37 10.58 -13.11
CA TRP A 590 8.96 10.29 -12.88
C TRP A 590 8.04 10.98 -13.90
N PHE A 591 8.43 12.17 -14.35
CA PHE A 591 7.67 12.94 -15.32
C PHE A 591 7.94 12.50 -16.77
N ALA A 592 9.12 11.94 -17.04
CA ALA A 592 9.48 11.33 -18.32
C ALA A 592 8.63 10.10 -18.67
N LEU A 593 8.13 9.37 -17.66
CA LEU A 593 7.20 8.25 -17.89
C LEU A 593 5.93 8.71 -18.61
N GLY A 594 5.69 8.09 -19.76
CA GLY A 594 4.56 8.31 -20.66
C GLY A 594 3.21 8.08 -19.97
N ARG A 595 2.30 9.02 -20.23
CA ARG A 595 0.93 9.03 -19.69
C ARG A 595 -0.10 8.89 -20.81
N GLN A 596 0.16 7.97 -21.74
CA GLN A 596 -0.75 7.76 -22.87
C GLN A 596 -2.08 7.24 -22.35
N LEU A 597 -3.16 7.92 -22.73
CA LEU A 597 -4.50 7.63 -22.26
C LEU A 597 -5.31 6.98 -23.36
N THR A 598 -6.13 6.02 -22.95
CA THR A 598 -7.24 5.49 -23.72
C THR A 598 -8.53 5.69 -22.94
N ILE A 599 -9.67 5.53 -23.62
CA ILE A 599 -10.98 5.47 -22.98
C ILE A 599 -11.53 4.08 -23.25
N ALA A 600 -11.46 3.20 -22.25
CA ALA A 600 -12.14 1.91 -22.26
C ALA A 600 -13.16 1.89 -21.12
N GLY A 601 -14.44 1.62 -21.42
CA GLY A 601 -15.50 1.62 -20.40
C GLY A 601 -15.93 3.00 -19.90
N GLY A 602 -15.54 4.10 -20.58
CA GLY A 602 -16.03 5.46 -20.30
C GLY A 602 -15.22 6.27 -19.29
N GLU A 603 -14.09 5.74 -18.79
CA GLU A 603 -13.12 6.45 -17.96
C GLU A 603 -11.75 6.49 -18.64
N PRO A 604 -10.96 7.57 -18.48
CA PRO A 604 -9.56 7.60 -18.87
C PRO A 604 -8.74 6.50 -18.17
N ILE A 605 -7.99 5.73 -18.95
CA ILE A 605 -7.09 4.68 -18.48
C ILE A 605 -5.71 4.93 -19.08
N LEU A 606 -4.66 4.83 -18.27
CA LEU A 606 -3.30 4.75 -18.80
C LEU A 606 -3.08 3.44 -19.55
N LEU A 607 -2.52 3.50 -20.75
CA LEU A 607 -2.14 2.31 -21.50
C LEU A 607 -0.83 1.73 -20.98
N SER A 608 -0.79 0.41 -20.81
CA SER A 608 0.42 -0.36 -20.60
C SER A 608 0.90 -1.01 -21.90
N TRP A 609 2.04 -1.69 -21.88
CA TRP A 609 2.56 -2.31 -23.10
C TRP A 609 1.73 -3.52 -23.51
N SER A 610 1.55 -4.48 -22.60
CA SER A 610 0.84 -5.74 -22.88
C SER A 610 -0.63 -5.72 -22.49
N GLY A 611 -1.11 -4.72 -21.74
CA GLY A 611 -2.48 -4.72 -21.20
C GLY A 611 -2.69 -5.79 -20.12
N SER A 612 -1.60 -6.29 -19.53
CA SER A 612 -1.60 -7.28 -18.47
C SER A 612 -1.97 -6.65 -17.14
N MET A 613 -2.80 -7.32 -16.34
CA MET A 613 -3.23 -6.76 -15.05
C MET A 613 -2.06 -6.55 -14.07
N PHE A 614 -1.03 -7.40 -14.17
CA PHE A 614 0.16 -7.32 -13.33
C PHE A 614 0.90 -5.98 -13.48
N GLU A 615 1.10 -5.48 -14.71
CA GLU A 615 1.76 -4.19 -15.00
C GLU A 615 1.10 -3.03 -14.21
N TYR A 616 -0.21 -3.12 -13.98
CA TYR A 616 -0.95 -2.13 -13.20
C TYR A 616 -0.89 -2.40 -11.70
N LEU A 617 -1.18 -3.62 -11.26
CA LEU A 617 -1.50 -3.88 -9.86
C LEU A 617 -0.32 -4.33 -9.01
N MET A 618 0.72 -4.92 -9.58
CA MET A 618 1.85 -5.42 -8.79
C MET A 618 2.52 -4.31 -7.96
N PRO A 619 2.76 -3.09 -8.47
CA PRO A 619 3.38 -2.07 -7.64
C PRO A 619 2.52 -1.63 -6.45
N LEU A 620 1.19 -1.88 -6.45
CA LEU A 620 0.33 -1.59 -5.29
C LEU A 620 0.63 -2.44 -4.07
N LEU A 621 1.39 -3.54 -4.22
CA LEU A 621 1.83 -4.35 -3.08
C LEU A 621 2.69 -3.54 -2.10
N VAL A 622 3.47 -2.58 -2.60
CA VAL A 622 4.41 -1.79 -1.79
C VAL A 622 4.38 -0.28 -2.05
N MET A 623 3.74 0.18 -3.13
CA MET A 623 3.59 1.60 -3.41
C MET A 623 2.27 2.15 -2.86
N PRO A 624 2.28 3.35 -2.26
CA PRO A 624 1.05 4.01 -1.84
C PRO A 624 0.19 4.39 -3.05
N ASN A 625 -1.13 4.22 -2.92
CA ASN A 625 -2.12 4.74 -3.86
C ASN A 625 -2.88 5.92 -3.25
N PHE A 626 -3.11 6.97 -4.04
CA PHE A 626 -3.81 8.17 -3.62
C PHE A 626 -5.12 8.32 -4.39
N GLN A 627 -6.23 8.44 -3.66
CA GLN A 627 -7.57 8.50 -4.27
C GLN A 627 -7.73 9.69 -5.23
N ASN A 628 -8.48 9.48 -6.30
CA ASN A 628 -8.77 10.48 -7.33
C ASN A 628 -7.51 10.99 -8.07
N THR A 629 -6.42 10.23 -8.03
CA THR A 629 -5.28 10.42 -8.94
C THR A 629 -5.51 9.65 -10.24
N LEU A 630 -4.73 10.00 -11.27
CA LEU A 630 -4.77 9.29 -12.55
C LEU A 630 -4.50 7.79 -12.40
N LEU A 631 -3.59 7.40 -11.50
CA LEU A 631 -3.28 6.01 -11.19
C LEU A 631 -4.46 5.32 -10.48
N ASP A 632 -5.04 5.94 -9.44
CA ASP A 632 -6.22 5.40 -8.75
C ASP A 632 -7.41 5.17 -9.70
N GLN A 633 -7.66 6.13 -10.58
CA GLN A 633 -8.67 5.99 -11.63
C GLN A 633 -8.33 4.85 -12.60
N THR A 634 -7.08 4.81 -13.07
CA THR A 634 -6.59 3.73 -13.95
C THR A 634 -6.80 2.35 -13.34
N TYR A 635 -6.44 2.14 -12.07
CA TYR A 635 -6.59 0.83 -11.41
C TYR A 635 -8.04 0.36 -11.39
N ARG A 636 -8.97 1.24 -11.00
CA ARG A 636 -10.41 0.91 -10.98
C ARG A 636 -10.93 0.60 -12.37
N SER A 637 -10.54 1.39 -13.36
CA SER A 637 -10.98 1.22 -14.74
C SER A 637 -10.39 -0.04 -15.40
N VAL A 638 -9.14 -0.39 -15.09
CA VAL A 638 -8.52 -1.66 -15.54
C VAL A 638 -9.27 -2.87 -14.99
N VAL A 639 -9.55 -2.89 -13.69
CA VAL A 639 -10.31 -3.99 -13.06
C VAL A 639 -11.72 -4.08 -13.65
N GLN A 640 -12.40 -2.94 -13.82
CA GLN A 640 -13.72 -2.89 -14.44
C GLN A 640 -13.69 -3.42 -15.89
N ARG A 641 -12.70 -3.02 -16.68
CA ARG A 641 -12.55 -3.48 -18.06
C ARG A 641 -12.28 -4.99 -18.14
N GLN A 642 -11.52 -5.54 -17.19
CA GLN A 642 -11.28 -6.98 -17.05
C GLN A 642 -12.57 -7.74 -16.75
N ILE A 643 -13.40 -7.24 -15.81
CA ILE A 643 -14.73 -7.80 -15.50
C ILE A 643 -15.61 -7.80 -16.76
N GLU A 644 -15.72 -6.66 -17.44
CA GLU A 644 -16.53 -6.53 -18.65
C GLU A 644 -16.06 -7.47 -19.76
N TYR A 645 -14.74 -7.61 -19.94
CA TYR A 645 -14.19 -8.50 -20.96
C TYR A 645 -14.43 -9.99 -20.62
N GLY A 646 -14.30 -10.39 -19.36
CA GLY A 646 -14.68 -11.72 -18.90
C GLY A 646 -16.15 -12.02 -19.20
N GLN A 647 -17.05 -11.08 -18.89
CA GLN A 647 -18.48 -11.19 -19.21
C GLN A 647 -18.74 -11.30 -20.72
N GLN A 648 -18.08 -10.48 -21.55
CA GLN A 648 -18.17 -10.54 -23.01
C GLN A 648 -17.74 -11.89 -23.58
N ARG A 649 -16.75 -12.53 -22.95
CA ARG A 649 -16.19 -13.83 -23.37
C ARG A 649 -16.85 -15.02 -22.68
N GLY A 650 -17.75 -14.80 -21.72
CA GLY A 650 -18.42 -15.86 -20.96
C GLY A 650 -17.48 -16.64 -20.03
N VAL A 651 -16.41 -16.01 -19.53
CA VAL A 651 -15.43 -16.63 -18.62
C VAL A 651 -15.21 -15.77 -17.36
N ALA A 652 -14.62 -16.36 -16.33
CA ALA A 652 -14.09 -15.61 -15.20
C ALA A 652 -13.02 -14.60 -15.69
N TRP A 653 -12.81 -13.51 -14.97
CA TRP A 653 -11.80 -12.50 -15.33
C TRP A 653 -10.50 -12.69 -14.54
N GLY A 654 -9.43 -12.00 -14.94
CA GLY A 654 -8.10 -12.22 -14.36
C GLY A 654 -7.02 -12.44 -15.42
N ILE A 655 -7.06 -11.72 -16.55
CA ILE A 655 -6.09 -11.93 -17.64
C ILE A 655 -4.80 -11.19 -17.30
N SER A 656 -3.70 -11.93 -17.22
CA SER A 656 -2.38 -11.41 -16.91
C SER A 656 -1.32 -12.36 -17.49
N GLU A 657 -0.06 -11.94 -17.48
CA GLU A 657 1.04 -12.79 -17.94
C GLU A 657 1.19 -14.04 -17.09
N SER A 658 1.36 -15.19 -17.72
CA SER A 658 1.38 -16.48 -17.01
C SER A 658 1.94 -17.60 -17.87
N GLY A 659 2.17 -18.75 -17.22
CA GLY A 659 2.22 -20.03 -17.92
C GLY A 659 0.87 -20.34 -18.57
N TYR A 660 0.87 -21.05 -19.71
CA TYR A 660 -0.34 -21.47 -20.41
C TYR A 660 -0.20 -22.91 -20.95
N ASN A 661 -1.31 -23.54 -21.31
CA ASN A 661 -1.38 -24.96 -21.67
C ASN A 661 -0.77 -25.27 -23.05
N THR A 662 0.52 -25.05 -23.17
CA THR A 662 1.39 -25.41 -24.29
C THR A 662 2.73 -25.82 -23.70
N PHE A 663 3.36 -26.83 -24.26
CA PHE A 663 4.54 -27.48 -23.70
C PHE A 663 5.75 -27.34 -24.62
N ASP A 664 6.95 -27.27 -24.03
CA ASP A 664 8.19 -27.53 -24.77
C ASP A 664 8.43 -29.04 -24.96
N ALA A 665 9.56 -29.39 -25.60
CA ALA A 665 9.99 -30.77 -25.79
C ALA A 665 10.21 -31.55 -24.49
N HIS A 666 10.36 -30.85 -23.35
CA HIS A 666 10.55 -31.43 -22.02
C HIS A 666 9.27 -31.44 -21.18
N LEU A 667 8.12 -31.13 -21.79
CA LEU A 667 6.82 -31.06 -21.13
C LEU A 667 6.72 -29.96 -20.06
N ASN A 668 7.49 -28.89 -20.17
CA ASN A 668 7.33 -27.69 -19.34
C ASN A 668 6.33 -26.73 -19.97
N TYR A 669 5.44 -26.17 -19.16
CA TYR A 669 4.53 -25.11 -19.59
C TYR A 669 5.30 -23.91 -20.15
N GLN A 670 4.82 -23.40 -21.28
CA GLN A 670 5.34 -22.17 -21.88
C GLN A 670 4.75 -20.94 -21.19
N TYR A 671 5.50 -19.84 -21.23
CA TYR A 671 5.14 -18.57 -20.60
C TYR A 671 4.93 -17.48 -21.64
N ARG A 672 3.90 -16.64 -21.46
CA ARG A 672 3.64 -15.52 -22.36
C ARG A 672 2.87 -14.40 -21.65
N ALA A 673 3.05 -13.18 -22.13
CA ALA A 673 2.24 -12.03 -21.72
C ALA A 673 0.85 -12.06 -22.39
N PHE A 674 -0.19 -12.04 -21.55
CA PHE A 674 -1.61 -11.91 -21.92
C PHE A 674 -2.18 -10.60 -21.37
N GLY A 675 -3.12 -10.02 -22.10
CA GLY A 675 -3.77 -8.77 -21.69
C GLY A 675 -5.14 -8.59 -22.34
N VAL A 676 -5.86 -7.56 -21.92
CA VAL A 676 -7.22 -7.28 -22.39
C VAL A 676 -7.20 -6.25 -23.53
N PRO A 677 -7.97 -6.46 -24.61
CA PRO A 677 -8.13 -5.47 -25.67
C PRO A 677 -8.59 -4.12 -25.15
N GLY A 678 -7.86 -3.08 -25.55
CA GLY A 678 -8.07 -1.70 -25.11
C GLY A 678 -7.26 -1.30 -23.88
N LEU A 679 -6.46 -2.18 -23.29
CA LEU A 679 -5.55 -1.85 -22.17
C LEU A 679 -4.06 -1.84 -22.56
N GLY A 680 -3.69 -2.40 -23.71
CA GLY A 680 -2.29 -2.51 -24.14
C GLY A 680 -2.02 -2.00 -25.56
N PHE A 681 -0.77 -1.59 -25.83
CA PHE A 681 -0.31 -1.25 -27.18
C PHE A 681 -0.16 -2.46 -28.11
N LYS A 682 0.17 -3.61 -27.52
CA LYS A 682 0.38 -4.85 -28.28
C LYS A 682 -0.84 -5.18 -29.14
N ARG A 683 -0.62 -5.43 -30.43
CA ARG A 683 -1.67 -5.92 -31.34
C ARG A 683 -1.98 -7.40 -31.04
N GLY A 684 -3.22 -7.83 -31.28
CA GLY A 684 -3.61 -9.23 -31.10
C GLY A 684 -3.92 -9.65 -29.66
N LEU A 685 -4.12 -8.69 -28.73
CA LEU A 685 -4.54 -9.01 -27.35
C LEU A 685 -5.89 -9.72 -27.25
N GLY A 686 -6.69 -9.69 -28.32
CA GLY A 686 -7.97 -10.40 -28.38
C GLY A 686 -7.87 -11.85 -28.85
N ASP A 687 -6.69 -12.30 -29.28
CA ASP A 687 -6.51 -13.57 -29.97
C ASP A 687 -6.39 -14.75 -28.99
N ASP A 688 -5.86 -14.48 -27.79
CA ASP A 688 -5.64 -15.47 -26.74
C ASP A 688 -6.54 -15.18 -25.52
N LEU A 689 -7.03 -16.22 -24.85
CA LEU A 689 -7.88 -16.11 -23.65
C LEU A 689 -7.35 -17.03 -22.55
N VAL A 690 -6.49 -16.50 -21.68
CA VAL A 690 -5.89 -17.20 -20.54
C VAL A 690 -6.22 -16.46 -19.26
N ILE A 691 -6.81 -17.17 -18.28
CA ILE A 691 -7.16 -16.62 -16.97
C ILE A 691 -6.08 -17.02 -15.97
N ALA A 692 -5.51 -16.04 -15.28
CA ALA A 692 -4.49 -16.21 -14.27
C ALA A 692 -5.06 -15.79 -12.89
N PRO A 693 -5.39 -16.75 -11.99
CA PRO A 693 -6.08 -16.45 -10.73
C PRO A 693 -5.37 -15.41 -9.84
N TYR A 694 -4.04 -15.33 -9.89
CA TYR A 694 -3.26 -14.34 -9.13
C TYR A 694 -3.61 -12.89 -9.51
N ALA A 695 -4.07 -12.65 -10.74
CA ALA A 695 -4.52 -11.33 -11.17
C ALA A 695 -5.76 -10.88 -10.41
N SER A 696 -6.73 -11.79 -10.22
CA SER A 696 -7.90 -11.56 -9.37
C SER A 696 -7.53 -11.38 -7.91
N MET A 697 -6.51 -12.09 -7.41
CA MET A 697 -5.98 -11.91 -6.07
C MET A 697 -5.43 -10.48 -5.87
N MET A 698 -4.62 -9.97 -6.80
CA MET A 698 -4.12 -8.59 -6.73
C MET A 698 -5.25 -7.55 -6.80
N ALA A 699 -6.33 -7.85 -7.51
CA ALA A 699 -7.49 -6.97 -7.60
C ALA A 699 -8.24 -6.79 -6.27
N LEU A 700 -7.98 -7.60 -5.23
CA LEU A 700 -8.50 -7.37 -3.87
C LEU A 700 -8.09 -6.00 -3.31
N MET A 701 -6.94 -5.46 -3.73
CA MET A 701 -6.46 -4.13 -3.30
C MET A 701 -7.32 -2.98 -3.86
N VAL A 702 -8.08 -3.24 -4.93
CA VAL A 702 -8.82 -2.23 -5.71
C VAL A 702 -10.33 -2.44 -5.60
N ALA A 703 -10.81 -3.67 -5.80
CA ALA A 703 -12.22 -4.05 -5.86
C ALA A 703 -12.47 -5.36 -5.09
N PRO A 704 -12.36 -5.34 -3.75
CA PRO A 704 -12.31 -6.56 -2.93
C PRO A 704 -13.56 -7.43 -3.08
N GLU A 705 -14.75 -6.85 -3.14
CA GLU A 705 -15.99 -7.63 -3.27
C GLU A 705 -16.07 -8.37 -4.61
N GLN A 706 -15.74 -7.70 -5.72
CA GLN A 706 -15.75 -8.30 -7.06
C GLN A 706 -14.64 -9.34 -7.22
N ALA A 707 -13.44 -9.03 -6.69
CA ALA A 707 -12.30 -9.94 -6.74
C ALA A 707 -12.58 -11.22 -5.94
N CYS A 708 -13.12 -11.10 -4.72
CA CYS A 708 -13.49 -12.25 -3.91
C CYS A 708 -14.54 -13.13 -4.61
N SER A 709 -15.62 -12.54 -5.14
CA SER A 709 -16.65 -13.29 -5.86
C SER A 709 -16.10 -14.02 -7.09
N ASN A 710 -15.15 -13.41 -7.81
CA ASN A 710 -14.50 -14.06 -8.94
C ASN A 710 -13.55 -15.19 -8.51
N LEU A 711 -12.84 -15.04 -7.38
CA LEU A 711 -12.02 -16.10 -6.81
C LEU A 711 -12.87 -17.30 -6.34
N GLU A 712 -14.03 -17.06 -5.73
CA GLU A 712 -15.00 -18.10 -5.39
C GLU A 712 -15.47 -18.85 -6.65
N GLN A 713 -15.77 -18.12 -7.73
CA GLN A 713 -16.12 -18.71 -9.02
C GLN A 713 -14.97 -19.54 -9.61
N LEU A 714 -13.73 -19.03 -9.58
CA LEU A 714 -12.55 -19.76 -10.05
C LEU A 714 -12.33 -21.04 -9.24
N SER A 715 -12.50 -20.98 -7.91
CA SER A 715 -12.43 -22.15 -7.04
C SER A 715 -13.50 -23.18 -7.42
N ALA A 716 -14.74 -22.76 -7.64
CA ALA A 716 -15.84 -23.65 -8.07
C ALA A 716 -15.60 -24.29 -9.45
N LEU A 717 -14.83 -23.64 -10.31
CA LEU A 717 -14.39 -24.16 -11.62
C LEU A 717 -13.16 -25.08 -11.54
N GLY A 718 -12.60 -25.30 -10.34
CA GLY A 718 -11.46 -26.20 -10.13
C GLY A 718 -10.08 -25.56 -10.37
N PHE A 719 -9.99 -24.22 -10.38
CA PHE A 719 -8.70 -23.52 -10.46
C PHE A 719 -7.96 -23.42 -9.12
N GLU A 720 -8.53 -23.99 -8.06
CA GLU A 720 -7.87 -24.16 -6.77
C GLU A 720 -7.23 -25.55 -6.69
N GLY A 721 -5.96 -25.63 -6.30
CA GLY A 721 -5.21 -26.89 -6.22
C GLY A 721 -4.49 -27.09 -4.89
N TYR A 722 -4.20 -28.35 -4.56
CA TYR A 722 -3.28 -28.72 -3.48
C TYR A 722 -1.85 -28.72 -4.02
N MET A 723 -0.95 -27.98 -3.38
CA MET A 723 0.45 -27.80 -3.83
C MET A 723 1.36 -29.03 -3.62
N VAL A 724 0.80 -30.23 -3.43
CA VAL A 724 1.57 -31.44 -3.19
C VAL A 724 1.07 -32.54 -4.11
N ILE A 725 1.95 -33.04 -4.98
CA ILE A 725 1.73 -34.29 -5.71
C ILE A 725 1.67 -35.43 -4.69
N SER A 726 0.51 -36.07 -4.60
CA SER A 726 0.46 -37.51 -4.34
C SER A 726 1.25 -38.20 -5.45
N LYS A 727 2.43 -38.76 -5.15
CA LYS A 727 3.00 -39.80 -6.02
C LYS A 727 1.96 -40.94 -6.03
N ARG A 728 1.09 -40.94 -7.04
CA ARG A 728 0.25 -42.10 -7.35
C ARG A 728 1.12 -43.18 -7.95
#